data_AF-A0A7X0A7Q1-F1
#
_entry.id   AF-A0A7X0A7Q1-F1
#
_cell.length_a   1.000
_cell.length_b   1.000
_cell.length_c   1.000
_cell.angle_alpha   90.00
_cell.angle_beta   90.00
_cell.angle_gamma   90.00
#
_symmetry.space_group_name_H-M   'P 1'
#
loop_
_entity.id
_entity.type
_entity.pdbx_description
1 polymer ?
#
loop_
_entity_poly.entity_id
_entity_poly.type
_entity_poly.pdbx_seq_one_letter_code
_entity_poly.pdbx_strand_id
1 'polypeptide(L)'
;MNRNFFLGIVFSLCPTVFCSAQIGAPKPFGPVPTSNQLLVQQMESYAFVHFSLNTYTDQSWGFGNEDVNLFNPKDLDCRQWARSCKEAGMKGIIITAKHHCGFCLWPSKYTAYSVKNSPWKNGKGDVVREMADACKEYGLKLGIYLSPWDRNDPDYGKPEYISYFRNQLTELLTNYGPIFEVWFDGANGGSGYYGGANETRTIDRTTYYDWKNTYALIHKLQPNCVIWNDGGDRGDLRWVGTEAGYVGETNWSLLNATGEVTWNMLHHGLENGNAWVAAEVNTSIRPEWFYHPAEDTKVKTLPQLMDTYYHSIGRNATFLLNFPIMPNGLINERDEKAASEFGKAVNEAFAVDLAKIKKTTASNVRGNNKEFGADKAVDNNKDTYWVTDDDVKTASLTIDLGKPTTFNRFLVQEYIQLGQRVKAFTVEAQVDGSWKEVANATTIGYKRILTFPSVKATKVRLNITDSKSCPLISNIGVYDAPQILTAPAIIRDQSGKIIITPADKESVVYFTLDGSAPTTGSKKYAGPFQTDGKLDVKAIAGDATTGKSSPEVEEKFDLPRTDWKILGISDEKANAILDGDPSTVWHQDKEKKMPVDLVIDLGKEESLAGFRYLPDPGLWGPGIITNYQFYVSADTKEWKLVDKGEFSNIKNNPLIQIKNFAAVKARYIKLRALKNTEGNDNTGYAEVDVITSQP
;
A
#
# COMPACT_ATOMS: atom_id res chain seq x y z
N MET A 1 64.07 4.60 -91.35
CA MET A 1 63.98 4.59 -89.87
C MET A 1 62.51 4.74 -89.51
N ASN A 2 61.85 3.65 -89.11
CA ASN A 2 60.41 3.61 -88.88
C ASN A 2 60.08 4.01 -87.43
N ARG A 3 59.09 4.89 -87.22
CA ARG A 3 58.49 5.18 -85.91
C ARG A 3 56.97 5.02 -86.01
N ASN A 4 56.42 4.16 -85.16
CA ASN A 4 54.99 3.94 -84.97
C ASN A 4 54.54 4.60 -83.65
N PHE A 5 53.37 5.22 -83.71
CA PHE A 5 52.59 5.81 -82.62
C PHE A 5 51.55 4.78 -82.13
N PHE A 6 51.34 4.67 -80.82
CA PHE A 6 50.20 3.94 -80.22
C PHE A 6 49.47 4.85 -79.23
N LEU A 7 48.16 4.99 -79.42
CA LEU A 7 47.22 5.71 -78.57
C LEU A 7 46.87 4.82 -77.35
N GLY A 8 46.96 5.38 -76.13
CA GLY A 8 46.50 4.73 -74.90
C GLY A 8 45.22 5.39 -74.38
N ILE A 9 44.15 4.60 -74.19
CA ILE A 9 42.93 4.99 -73.47
C ILE A 9 43.08 4.51 -72.02
N VAL A 10 43.04 5.43 -71.05
CA VAL A 10 43.04 5.13 -69.61
C VAL A 10 41.63 5.33 -69.07
N PHE A 11 41.01 4.26 -68.58
CA PHE A 11 39.75 4.31 -67.82
C PHE A 11 40.05 4.69 -66.36
N SER A 12 39.47 5.79 -65.88
CA SER A 12 39.52 6.22 -64.48
C SER A 12 38.35 5.58 -63.70
N LEU A 13 38.65 4.62 -62.82
CA LEU A 13 37.72 4.07 -61.84
C LEU A 13 37.81 4.89 -60.54
N CYS A 14 36.74 5.61 -60.22
CA CYS A 14 36.58 6.37 -58.98
C CYS A 14 36.02 5.43 -57.88
N PRO A 15 36.65 5.30 -56.70
CA PRO A 15 36.11 4.46 -55.63
C PRO A 15 34.97 5.19 -54.92
N THR A 16 33.77 4.64 -55.00
CA THR A 16 32.62 5.05 -54.19
C THR A 16 32.84 4.62 -52.74
N VAL A 17 33.11 5.60 -51.86
CA VAL A 17 33.09 5.40 -50.41
C VAL A 17 31.63 5.24 -49.98
N PHE A 18 31.20 4.01 -49.72
CA PHE A 18 29.93 3.74 -49.03
C PHE A 18 30.08 4.18 -47.56
N CYS A 19 29.59 5.39 -47.25
CA CYS A 19 29.37 5.81 -45.88
C CYS A 19 28.13 5.08 -45.37
N SER A 20 28.28 3.95 -44.65
CA SER A 20 27.15 3.32 -43.97
C SER A 20 26.69 4.27 -42.86
N ALA A 21 25.46 4.77 -42.93
CA ALA A 21 24.89 5.56 -41.85
C ALA A 21 24.90 4.72 -40.55
N GLN A 22 25.54 5.23 -39.50
CA GLN A 22 25.58 4.57 -38.20
C GLN A 22 24.15 4.47 -37.65
N ILE A 23 23.71 3.26 -37.28
CA ILE A 23 22.36 3.02 -36.74
C ILE A 23 22.29 3.65 -35.35
N GLY A 24 21.58 4.77 -35.22
CA GLY A 24 21.40 5.47 -33.95
C GLY A 24 20.24 4.95 -33.11
N ALA A 25 20.19 5.40 -31.85
CA ALA A 25 19.09 5.18 -30.92
C ALA A 25 17.74 5.65 -31.50
N PRO A 26 16.61 5.01 -31.12
CA PRO A 26 15.29 5.50 -31.52
C PRO A 26 15.04 6.90 -30.94
N LYS A 27 14.22 7.70 -31.61
CA LYS A 27 13.76 8.97 -31.05
C LYS A 27 12.86 8.73 -29.82
N PRO A 28 12.79 9.68 -28.88
CA PRO A 28 11.74 9.67 -27.85
C PRO A 28 10.35 9.58 -28.46
N PHE A 29 9.42 8.89 -27.78
CA PHE A 29 8.03 8.77 -28.20
C PHE A 29 7.08 9.24 -27.09
N GLY A 30 6.25 10.24 -27.38
CA GLY A 30 5.35 10.85 -26.38
C GLY A 30 6.10 11.67 -25.32
N PRO A 31 5.44 12.03 -24.22
CA PRO A 31 6.10 12.69 -23.09
C PRO A 31 7.17 11.79 -22.47
N VAL A 32 8.24 12.41 -21.97
CA VAL A 32 9.35 11.75 -21.29
C VAL A 32 9.55 12.36 -19.90
N PRO A 33 10.05 11.60 -18.91
CA PRO A 33 10.36 12.14 -17.61
C PRO A 33 11.44 13.22 -17.69
N THR A 34 11.31 14.26 -16.89
CA THR A 34 12.44 15.13 -16.56
C THR A 34 13.49 14.35 -15.78
N SER A 35 14.71 14.90 -15.66
CA SER A 35 15.76 14.29 -14.82
C SER A 35 15.31 14.12 -13.37
N ASN A 36 14.52 15.06 -12.82
CA ASN A 36 14.01 14.98 -11.45
C ASN A 36 12.98 13.86 -11.29
N GLN A 37 12.01 13.78 -12.21
CA GLN A 37 11.01 12.71 -12.21
C GLN A 37 11.67 11.33 -12.32
N LEU A 38 12.70 11.21 -13.18
CA LEU A 38 13.46 9.97 -13.30
C LEU A 38 14.17 9.62 -11.98
N LEU A 39 14.82 10.59 -11.33
CA LEU A 39 15.52 10.35 -10.06
C LEU A 39 14.58 9.86 -8.97
N VAL A 40 13.35 10.37 -8.90
CA VAL A 40 12.35 9.90 -7.93
C VAL A 40 11.82 8.53 -8.30
N GLN A 41 11.57 8.25 -9.58
CA GLN A 41 11.15 6.92 -10.00
C GLN A 41 12.24 5.86 -9.72
N GLN A 42 13.52 6.24 -9.79
CA GLN A 42 14.66 5.40 -9.41
C GLN A 42 14.77 5.14 -7.90
N MET A 43 14.13 5.95 -7.06
CA MET A 43 14.06 5.68 -5.62
C MET A 43 13.16 4.49 -5.32
N GLU A 44 12.13 4.27 -6.14
CA GLU A 44 11.12 3.22 -6.05
C GLU A 44 10.24 3.32 -4.80
N SER A 45 10.84 3.34 -3.61
CA SER A 45 10.14 3.51 -2.33
C SER A 45 10.78 4.55 -1.43
N TYR A 46 9.92 5.21 -0.66
CA TYR A 46 10.29 6.14 0.40
C TYR A 46 9.22 6.14 1.49
N ALA A 47 9.56 6.64 2.68
CA ALA A 47 8.65 6.67 3.81
C ALA A 47 7.93 8.00 3.91
N PHE A 48 6.77 7.96 4.54
CA PHE A 48 6.09 9.13 5.08
C PHE A 48 6.13 9.07 6.60
N VAL A 49 6.19 10.22 7.27
CA VAL A 49 6.13 10.32 8.73
C VAL A 49 5.11 11.37 9.11
N HIS A 50 3.96 10.90 9.61
CA HIS A 50 2.94 11.76 10.22
C HIS A 50 3.21 11.96 11.71
N PHE A 51 3.41 13.23 12.07
CA PHE A 51 3.54 13.68 13.45
C PHE A 51 3.07 15.12 13.57
N SER A 52 2.25 15.41 14.59
CA SER A 52 1.65 16.73 14.84
C SER A 52 0.99 16.71 16.23
N LEU A 53 0.29 17.78 16.61
CA LEU A 53 -0.56 17.82 17.81
C LEU A 53 -1.65 16.73 17.80
N ASN A 54 -2.11 16.33 16.61
CA ASN A 54 -3.01 15.21 16.36
C ASN A 54 -2.61 13.90 17.08
N THR A 55 -1.32 13.61 17.18
CA THR A 55 -0.79 12.43 17.89
C THR A 55 -1.19 12.43 19.37
N TYR A 56 -1.35 13.61 19.97
CA TYR A 56 -1.69 13.78 21.38
C TYR A 56 -3.20 13.91 21.61
N THR A 57 -3.98 14.12 20.56
CA THR A 57 -5.44 14.24 20.63
C THR A 57 -6.17 13.00 20.10
N ASP A 58 -5.44 11.99 19.61
CA ASP A 58 -5.99 10.75 19.04
C ASP A 58 -6.95 11.04 17.87
N GLN A 59 -6.54 11.94 16.97
CA GLN A 59 -7.35 12.41 15.84
C GLN A 59 -6.60 12.36 14.51
N SER A 60 -7.25 11.88 13.45
CA SER A 60 -6.70 11.97 12.10
C SER A 60 -6.53 13.43 11.66
N TRP A 61 -7.52 14.29 11.93
CA TRP A 61 -7.49 15.73 11.58
C TRP A 61 -7.81 16.63 12.78
N GLY A 62 -6.80 17.29 13.35
CA GLY A 62 -6.97 18.35 14.35
C GLY A 62 -7.72 19.56 13.80
N PHE A 63 -8.55 20.18 14.64
CA PHE A 63 -9.40 21.33 14.34
C PHE A 63 -8.64 22.66 14.22
N GLY A 64 -7.38 22.71 14.69
CA GLY A 64 -6.49 23.87 14.59
C GLY A 64 -6.45 24.75 15.83
N ASN A 65 -7.06 24.29 16.92
CA ASN A 65 -7.05 24.94 18.24
C ASN A 65 -6.45 24.06 19.34
N GLU A 66 -5.74 23.00 18.97
CA GLU A 66 -5.08 22.12 19.92
C GLU A 66 -4.09 22.92 20.78
N ASP A 67 -3.99 22.59 22.07
CA ASP A 67 -3.05 23.27 22.95
C ASP A 67 -1.61 22.86 22.58
N VAL A 68 -0.77 23.85 22.22
CA VAL A 68 0.65 23.65 21.91
C VAL A 68 1.42 22.98 23.07
N ASN A 69 0.90 23.06 24.30
CA ASN A 69 1.47 22.39 25.46
C ASN A 69 1.37 20.87 25.42
N LEU A 70 0.49 20.31 24.58
CA LEU A 70 0.39 18.87 24.36
C LEU A 70 1.65 18.31 23.69
N PHE A 71 2.33 19.11 22.87
CA PHE A 71 3.53 18.67 22.16
C PHE A 71 4.72 18.59 23.12
N ASN A 72 4.94 17.40 23.70
CA ASN A 72 6.03 17.16 24.64
C ASN A 72 6.60 15.72 24.57
N PRO A 73 7.11 15.27 23.41
CA PRO A 73 7.67 13.93 23.29
C PRO A 73 8.94 13.81 24.13
N LYS A 74 8.95 12.87 25.08
CA LYS A 74 10.06 12.68 26.03
C LYS A 74 11.30 12.06 25.39
N ASP A 75 11.08 11.14 24.46
CA ASP A 75 12.08 10.25 23.92
C ASP A 75 12.23 10.42 22.40
N LEU A 76 11.87 11.58 21.86
CA LEU A 76 11.93 11.85 20.41
C LEU A 76 13.33 11.57 19.87
N ASP A 77 13.41 10.66 18.90
CA ASP A 77 14.63 10.29 18.21
C ASP A 77 14.40 10.06 16.71
N CYS A 78 14.66 11.09 15.89
CA CYS A 78 14.57 10.96 14.43
C CYS A 78 15.58 9.95 13.84
N ARG A 79 16.63 9.56 14.57
CA ARG A 79 17.53 8.47 14.13
C ARG A 79 16.84 7.12 14.22
N GLN A 80 15.99 6.89 15.23
CA GLN A 80 15.16 5.69 15.28
C GLN A 80 14.23 5.66 14.06
N TRP A 81 13.60 6.78 13.71
CA TRP A 81 12.72 6.86 12.54
C TRP A 81 13.48 6.54 11.25
N ALA A 82 14.63 7.17 11.05
CA ALA A 82 15.49 6.97 9.88
C ALA A 82 15.98 5.52 9.77
N ARG A 83 16.37 4.90 10.89
CA ARG A 83 16.81 3.51 10.92
C ARG A 83 15.68 2.56 10.49
N SER A 84 14.49 2.66 11.09
CA SER A 84 13.37 1.77 10.79
C SER A 84 12.89 1.92 9.34
N CYS A 85 12.86 3.16 8.82
CA CYS A 85 12.56 3.41 7.40
C CYS A 85 13.62 2.79 6.47
N LYS A 86 14.91 2.90 6.82
CA LYS A 86 16.00 2.32 6.02
C LYS A 86 15.97 0.79 6.05
N GLU A 87 15.64 0.19 7.19
CA GLU A 87 15.47 -1.26 7.32
C GLU A 87 14.31 -1.78 6.48
N ALA A 88 13.23 -0.99 6.30
CA ALA A 88 12.17 -1.26 5.32
C ALA A 88 12.59 -1.06 3.85
N GLY A 89 13.84 -0.70 3.58
CA GLY A 89 14.38 -0.52 2.24
C GLY A 89 14.15 0.86 1.61
N MET A 90 13.52 1.79 2.33
CA MET A 90 13.16 3.13 1.85
C MET A 90 14.39 3.96 1.46
N LYS A 91 14.25 4.83 0.45
CA LYS A 91 15.34 5.71 -0.04
C LYS A 91 15.21 7.17 0.39
N GLY A 92 14.10 7.52 1.03
CA GLY A 92 13.84 8.86 1.55
C GLY A 92 12.74 8.85 2.60
N ILE A 93 12.54 10.00 3.24
CA ILE A 93 11.48 10.25 4.22
C ILE A 93 10.84 11.60 3.90
N ILE A 94 9.52 11.62 3.75
CA ILE A 94 8.70 12.83 3.71
C ILE A 94 8.12 13.05 5.11
N ILE A 95 8.44 14.19 5.74
CA ILE A 95 7.92 14.53 7.07
C ILE A 95 6.78 15.54 6.96
N THR A 96 5.72 15.37 7.77
CA THR A 96 4.66 16.36 7.95
C THR A 96 5.17 17.57 8.72
N ALA A 97 5.92 18.46 8.06
CA ALA A 97 6.42 19.69 8.67
C ALA A 97 5.26 20.53 9.23
N LYS A 98 4.12 20.55 8.53
CA LYS A 98 2.83 21.09 9.00
C LYS A 98 1.68 20.25 8.45
N HIS A 99 0.79 19.77 9.32
CA HIS A 99 -0.46 19.09 8.93
C HIS A 99 -1.66 20.08 8.88
N HIS A 100 -2.86 19.60 8.54
CA HIS A 100 -4.07 20.44 8.42
C HIS A 100 -4.39 21.30 9.65
N CYS A 101 -4.02 20.87 10.86
CA CYS A 101 -4.25 21.67 12.06
C CYS A 101 -3.40 22.95 12.11
N GLY A 102 -2.39 23.10 11.24
CA GLY A 102 -1.55 24.30 11.16
C GLY A 102 -0.33 24.31 12.08
N PHE A 103 -0.19 23.33 13.00
CA PHE A 103 0.95 23.28 13.91
C PHE A 103 2.25 22.97 13.15
N CYS A 104 3.25 23.83 13.30
CA CYS A 104 4.53 23.70 12.62
C CYS A 104 5.56 22.96 13.48
N LEU A 105 6.15 21.89 12.94
CA LEU A 105 7.18 21.07 13.58
C LEU A 105 8.58 21.71 13.60
N TRP A 106 8.72 22.91 13.06
CA TRP A 106 9.94 23.73 13.10
C TRP A 106 9.62 25.11 13.68
N PRO A 107 10.62 25.84 14.23
CA PRO A 107 10.42 27.13 14.86
C PRO A 107 10.26 28.25 13.81
N SER A 108 9.18 28.19 13.02
CA SER A 108 8.87 29.17 11.97
C SER A 108 8.82 30.59 12.52
N LYS A 109 9.34 31.54 11.74
CA LYS A 109 9.25 32.98 12.07
C LYS A 109 7.86 33.56 11.84
N TYR A 110 7.01 32.84 11.11
CA TYR A 110 5.75 33.36 10.58
C TYR A 110 4.53 32.96 11.42
N THR A 111 4.68 32.09 12.42
CA THR A 111 3.59 31.72 13.34
C THR A 111 4.07 31.40 14.75
N ALA A 112 3.24 31.71 15.74
CA ALA A 112 3.41 31.26 17.11
C ALA A 112 2.92 29.82 17.32
N TYR A 113 2.12 29.27 16.40
CA TYR A 113 1.56 27.92 16.48
C TYR A 113 2.56 26.89 15.96
N SER A 114 3.65 26.73 16.72
CA SER A 114 4.78 25.87 16.37
C SER A 114 5.48 25.32 17.60
N VAL A 115 6.44 24.41 17.40
CA VAL A 115 7.32 23.87 18.44
C VAL A 115 8.02 24.94 19.28
N LYS A 116 8.17 26.18 18.76
CA LYS A 116 8.75 27.33 19.48
C LYS A 116 8.02 27.64 20.79
N ASN A 117 6.72 27.40 20.84
CA ASN A 117 5.88 27.64 22.02
C ASN A 117 5.41 26.34 22.69
N SER A 118 6.01 25.20 22.33
CA SER A 118 5.78 23.94 23.02
C SER A 118 6.77 23.73 24.17
N PRO A 119 6.43 22.95 25.21
CA PRO A 119 7.36 22.62 26.29
C PRO A 119 8.52 21.73 25.82
N TRP A 120 8.38 21.04 24.69
CA TRP A 120 9.41 20.17 24.14
C TRP A 120 10.73 20.93 23.92
N LYS A 121 11.81 20.40 24.51
CA LYS A 121 13.14 21.03 24.52
C LYS A 121 13.11 22.52 24.92
N ASN A 122 12.19 22.89 25.82
CA ASN A 122 11.97 24.26 26.29
C ASN A 122 11.73 25.26 25.13
N GLY A 123 10.95 24.87 24.12
CA GLY A 123 10.64 25.71 22.96
C GLY A 123 11.81 25.92 21.99
N LYS A 124 12.90 25.16 22.14
CA LYS A 124 14.11 25.27 21.29
C LYS A 124 14.27 24.10 20.31
N GLY A 125 13.33 23.16 20.32
CA GLY A 125 13.37 22.02 19.42
C GLY A 125 13.03 22.38 17.98
N ASP A 126 13.50 21.55 17.05
CA ASP A 126 13.22 21.64 15.62
C ASP A 126 13.22 20.22 15.05
N VAL A 127 12.03 19.63 14.88
CA VAL A 127 11.90 18.25 14.42
C VAL A 127 12.36 18.12 12.98
N VAL A 128 12.12 19.14 12.14
CA VAL A 128 12.52 19.12 10.73
C VAL A 128 14.04 19.12 10.61
N ARG A 129 14.76 19.85 11.48
CA ARG A 129 16.23 19.77 11.58
C ARG A 129 16.69 18.37 11.99
N GLU A 130 16.14 17.83 13.06
CA GLU A 130 16.53 16.49 13.56
C GLU A 130 16.28 15.41 12.51
N MET A 131 15.17 15.51 11.75
CA MET A 131 14.88 14.63 10.63
C MET A 131 15.85 14.83 9.46
N ALA A 132 16.20 16.08 9.10
CA ALA A 132 17.18 16.35 8.05
C ALA A 132 18.56 15.76 8.37
N ASP A 133 19.00 15.92 9.61
CA ASP A 133 20.29 15.41 10.08
C ASP A 133 20.30 13.87 10.13
N ALA A 134 19.21 13.24 10.60
CA ALA A 134 19.06 11.79 10.59
C ALA A 134 18.98 11.21 9.17
N CYS A 135 18.24 11.86 8.25
CA CYS A 135 18.23 11.48 6.84
C CYS A 135 19.65 11.49 6.26
N LYS A 136 20.42 12.56 6.51
CA LYS A 136 21.81 12.65 6.05
C LYS A 136 22.70 11.55 6.66
N GLU A 137 22.58 11.28 7.96
CA GLU A 137 23.33 10.24 8.66
C GLU A 137 23.07 8.85 8.08
N TYR A 138 21.80 8.54 7.79
CA TYR A 138 21.38 7.23 7.27
C TYR A 138 21.39 7.16 5.73
N GLY A 139 21.81 8.21 5.02
CA GLY A 139 21.83 8.23 3.55
C GLY A 139 20.44 8.14 2.90
N LEU A 140 19.44 8.73 3.56
CA LEU A 140 18.07 8.89 3.08
C LEU A 140 17.88 10.32 2.54
N LYS A 141 17.05 10.48 1.51
CA LYS A 141 16.64 11.80 1.01
C LYS A 141 15.53 12.38 1.88
N LEU A 142 15.50 13.71 2.07
CA LEU A 142 14.43 14.40 2.80
C LEU A 142 13.40 15.00 1.85
N GLY A 143 12.12 14.73 2.10
CA GLY A 143 10.99 15.40 1.49
C GLY A 143 10.17 16.14 2.54
N ILE A 144 9.34 17.09 2.10
CA ILE A 144 8.57 17.97 2.97
C ILE A 144 7.10 17.89 2.59
N TYR A 145 6.26 17.47 3.53
CA TYR A 145 4.83 17.71 3.46
C TYR A 145 4.52 19.05 4.15
N LEU A 146 3.87 19.95 3.41
CA LEU A 146 3.39 21.23 3.93
C LEU A 146 1.94 21.39 3.52
N SER A 147 1.03 21.18 4.47
CA SER A 147 -0.40 21.22 4.18
C SER A 147 -0.84 22.56 3.59
N PRO A 148 -1.46 22.58 2.39
CA PRO A 148 -2.04 23.80 1.83
C PRO A 148 -3.23 24.28 2.66
N TRP A 149 -4.08 23.36 3.12
CA TRP A 149 -5.15 23.64 4.07
C TRP A 149 -4.58 23.85 5.48
N ASP A 150 -4.88 24.99 6.08
CA ASP A 150 -4.44 25.35 7.44
C ASP A 150 -5.64 25.79 8.27
N ARG A 151 -5.99 24.97 9.26
CA ARG A 151 -7.15 25.17 10.14
C ARG A 151 -6.84 26.09 11.32
N ASN A 152 -5.60 26.53 11.52
CA ASN A 152 -5.22 27.47 12.57
C ASN A 152 -5.16 28.91 12.06
N ASP A 153 -4.59 29.13 10.87
CA ASP A 153 -4.28 30.47 10.40
C ASP A 153 -5.55 31.33 10.16
N PRO A 154 -5.64 32.56 10.73
CA PRO A 154 -6.80 33.42 10.60
C PRO A 154 -7.05 33.91 9.17
N ASP A 155 -6.05 33.90 8.31
CA ASP A 155 -6.10 34.41 6.94
C ASP A 155 -6.28 33.31 5.89
N TYR A 156 -6.36 32.03 6.28
CA TYR A 156 -6.69 30.96 5.35
C TYR A 156 -7.98 31.27 4.54
N GLY A 157 -7.96 31.12 3.22
CA GLY A 157 -9.02 31.56 2.32
C GLY A 157 -8.93 33.02 1.86
N LYS A 158 -7.93 33.78 2.33
CA LYS A 158 -7.62 35.14 1.88
C LYS A 158 -6.26 35.21 1.16
N PRO A 159 -6.00 36.21 0.31
CA PRO A 159 -4.73 36.35 -0.41
C PRO A 159 -3.49 36.41 0.50
N GLU A 160 -3.63 36.94 1.71
CA GLU A 160 -2.54 37.10 2.69
C GLU A 160 -1.94 35.74 3.09
N TYR A 161 -2.77 34.70 3.20
CA TYR A 161 -2.31 33.35 3.53
C TYR A 161 -1.33 32.79 2.49
N ILE A 162 -1.45 33.17 1.21
CA ILE A 162 -0.53 32.71 0.17
C ILE A 162 0.90 33.23 0.42
N SER A 163 1.01 34.45 0.94
CA SER A 163 2.31 35.01 1.34
C SER A 163 2.87 34.27 2.56
N TYR A 164 2.03 33.99 3.56
CA TYR A 164 2.40 33.17 4.72
C TYR A 164 2.88 31.76 4.31
N PHE A 165 2.14 31.07 3.44
CA PHE A 165 2.46 29.75 2.95
C PHE A 165 3.80 29.71 2.21
N ARG A 166 4.04 30.66 1.29
CA ARG A 166 5.31 30.75 0.56
C ARG A 166 6.51 31.11 1.43
N ASN A 167 6.27 31.91 2.46
CA ASN A 167 7.29 32.24 3.46
C ASN A 167 7.71 31.00 4.25
N GLN A 168 6.76 30.18 4.70
CA GLN A 168 7.04 28.89 5.35
C GLN A 168 7.76 27.93 4.42
N LEU A 169 7.30 27.82 3.17
CA LEU A 169 7.97 27.02 2.15
C LEU A 169 9.41 27.48 1.92
N THR A 170 9.66 28.80 1.90
CA THR A 170 11.01 29.34 1.78
C THR A 170 11.91 28.92 2.95
N GLU A 171 11.40 28.92 4.19
CA GLU A 171 12.17 28.41 5.35
C GLU A 171 12.55 26.92 5.17
N LEU A 172 11.57 26.10 4.78
CA LEU A 172 11.73 24.65 4.62
C LEU A 172 12.67 24.28 3.47
N LEU A 173 12.61 25.03 2.37
CA LEU A 173 13.43 24.77 1.19
C LEU A 173 14.79 25.46 1.20
N THR A 174 15.09 26.29 2.20
CA THR A 174 16.41 26.97 2.31
C THR A 174 17.26 26.37 3.44
N ASN A 175 16.65 26.03 4.57
CA ASN A 175 17.41 25.79 5.79
C ASN A 175 17.80 24.32 5.99
N TYR A 176 17.10 23.36 5.38
CA TYR A 176 17.20 21.93 5.74
C TYR A 176 17.98 21.07 4.73
N GLY A 177 18.73 21.71 3.83
CA GLY A 177 19.54 21.01 2.83
C GLY A 177 18.74 20.62 1.57
N PRO A 178 19.21 19.63 0.79
CA PRO A 178 18.53 19.20 -0.42
C PRO A 178 17.18 18.52 -0.11
N ILE A 179 16.12 19.00 -0.76
CA ILE A 179 14.78 18.44 -0.68
C ILE A 179 14.48 17.71 -1.99
N PHE A 180 14.11 16.43 -1.92
CA PHE A 180 13.82 15.64 -3.13
C PHE A 180 12.38 15.83 -3.60
N GLU A 181 11.46 16.09 -2.67
CA GLU A 181 10.02 16.18 -2.94
C GLU A 181 9.33 17.14 -1.98
N VAL A 182 8.38 17.91 -2.52
CA VAL A 182 7.39 18.67 -1.74
C VAL A 182 6.01 18.11 -2.01
N TRP A 183 5.28 17.82 -0.94
CA TRP A 183 3.97 17.17 -0.97
C TRP A 183 2.87 18.15 -0.57
N PHE A 184 2.00 18.49 -1.53
CA PHE A 184 0.86 19.38 -1.34
C PHE A 184 -0.45 18.60 -1.36
N ASP A 185 -1.01 18.41 -0.18
CA ASP A 185 -2.27 17.69 0.00
C ASP A 185 -3.46 18.40 -0.66
N GLY A 186 -4.28 17.62 -1.38
CA GLY A 186 -5.53 18.08 -1.97
C GLY A 186 -6.71 18.08 -0.99
N ALA A 187 -6.58 17.42 0.18
CA ALA A 187 -7.64 17.30 1.17
C ALA A 187 -8.00 18.67 1.79
N ASN A 188 -9.31 18.95 1.82
CA ASN A 188 -9.84 20.19 2.38
C ASN A 188 -11.26 19.97 2.90
N GLY A 189 -11.41 19.98 4.22
CA GLY A 189 -12.69 19.79 4.90
C GLY A 189 -13.47 21.09 5.17
N GLY A 190 -12.94 22.25 4.76
CA GLY A 190 -13.58 23.56 4.89
C GLY A 190 -13.66 24.14 6.31
N SER A 191 -14.03 23.35 7.32
CA SER A 191 -14.25 23.80 8.70
C SER A 191 -12.97 23.81 9.54
N GLY A 192 -12.71 24.88 10.30
CA GLY A 192 -11.54 24.98 11.16
C GLY A 192 -11.63 26.11 12.19
N TYR A 193 -10.64 26.15 13.10
CA TYR A 193 -10.53 27.19 14.13
C TYR A 193 -10.28 28.59 13.55
N TYR A 194 -9.37 28.69 12.57
CA TYR A 194 -9.04 29.90 11.83
C TYR A 194 -8.86 31.15 12.70
N GLY A 195 -7.95 31.06 13.68
CA GLY A 195 -7.65 32.13 14.64
C GLY A 195 -8.80 32.47 15.59
N GLY A 196 -9.75 31.55 15.81
CA GLY A 196 -10.90 31.73 16.70
C GLY A 196 -12.21 32.06 15.99
N ALA A 197 -12.21 32.15 14.67
CA ALA A 197 -13.44 32.35 13.89
C ALA A 197 -14.38 31.15 13.96
N ASN A 198 -13.85 29.92 14.08
CA ASN A 198 -14.61 28.66 14.16
C ASN A 198 -15.65 28.53 13.04
N GLU A 199 -15.23 28.70 11.80
CA GLU A 199 -16.10 28.80 10.64
C GLU A 199 -15.79 27.74 9.58
N THR A 200 -16.64 27.65 8.57
CA THR A 200 -16.40 26.88 7.35
C THR A 200 -16.01 27.82 6.24
N ARG A 201 -14.83 27.62 5.65
CA ARG A 201 -14.32 28.40 4.51
C ARG A 201 -14.35 27.55 3.24
N THR A 202 -14.78 28.15 2.15
CA THR A 202 -14.73 27.55 0.80
C THR A 202 -13.76 28.35 -0.04
N ILE A 203 -12.87 27.65 -0.74
CA ILE A 203 -11.93 28.23 -1.70
C ILE A 203 -12.18 27.67 -3.09
N ASP A 204 -11.86 28.43 -4.12
CA ASP A 204 -11.62 27.86 -5.45
C ASP A 204 -10.21 27.28 -5.49
N ARG A 205 -10.09 25.97 -5.26
CA ARG A 205 -8.81 25.25 -5.23
C ARG A 205 -8.01 25.37 -6.55
N THR A 206 -8.66 25.72 -7.65
CA THR A 206 -8.01 25.85 -8.96
C THR A 206 -7.24 27.16 -9.12
N THR A 207 -7.57 28.19 -8.34
CA THR A 207 -6.98 29.52 -8.48
C THR A 207 -6.37 30.06 -7.18
N TYR A 208 -6.96 29.74 -6.02
CA TYR A 208 -6.62 30.34 -4.73
C TYR A 208 -5.13 30.22 -4.35
N TYR A 209 -4.54 29.03 -4.51
CA TYR A 209 -3.17 28.76 -4.06
C TYR A 209 -2.07 29.35 -4.94
N ASP A 210 -2.44 29.89 -6.12
CA ASP A 210 -1.50 30.46 -7.10
C ASP A 210 -0.29 29.51 -7.34
N TRP A 211 -0.61 28.25 -7.65
CA TRP A 211 0.36 27.16 -7.70
C TRP A 211 1.50 27.44 -8.67
N LYS A 212 1.23 28.00 -9.85
CA LYS A 212 2.24 28.42 -10.82
C LYS A 212 3.41 29.21 -10.19
N ASN A 213 3.12 30.26 -9.42
CA ASN A 213 4.16 31.08 -8.80
C ASN A 213 4.82 30.36 -7.61
N THR A 214 4.06 29.53 -6.89
CA THR A 214 4.59 28.68 -5.82
C THR A 214 5.58 27.65 -6.39
N TYR A 215 5.30 27.03 -7.52
CA TYR A 215 6.19 26.06 -8.19
C TYR A 215 7.47 26.73 -8.70
N ALA A 216 7.36 27.93 -9.26
CA ALA A 216 8.53 28.72 -9.65
C ALA A 216 9.45 29.03 -8.46
N LEU A 217 8.88 29.32 -7.28
CA LEU A 217 9.65 29.50 -6.05
C LEU A 217 10.35 28.20 -5.63
N ILE A 218 9.66 27.05 -5.68
CA ILE A 218 10.24 25.74 -5.34
C ILE A 218 11.45 25.45 -6.22
N HIS A 219 11.31 25.52 -7.54
CA HIS A 219 12.42 25.22 -8.45
C HIS A 219 13.56 26.24 -8.38
N LYS A 220 13.28 27.48 -7.97
CA LYS A 220 14.32 28.47 -7.70
C LYS A 220 15.16 28.09 -6.47
N LEU A 221 14.54 27.57 -5.42
CA LEU A 221 15.21 27.21 -4.16
C LEU A 221 15.82 25.79 -4.22
N GLN A 222 15.12 24.86 -4.86
CA GLN A 222 15.42 23.43 -4.93
C GLN A 222 15.19 22.93 -6.36
N PRO A 223 16.14 23.16 -7.29
CA PRO A 223 15.97 22.84 -8.71
C PRO A 223 15.83 21.35 -9.02
N ASN A 224 16.22 20.48 -8.08
CA ASN A 224 16.13 19.02 -8.21
C ASN A 224 14.91 18.42 -7.49
N CYS A 225 14.04 19.24 -6.92
CA CYS A 225 12.85 18.80 -6.21
C CYS A 225 11.72 18.50 -7.19
N VAL A 226 11.00 17.41 -6.96
CA VAL A 226 9.70 17.15 -7.60
C VAL A 226 8.56 17.70 -6.74
N ILE A 227 7.44 18.00 -7.37
CA ILE A 227 6.24 18.51 -6.70
C ILE A 227 5.14 17.47 -6.84
N TRP A 228 4.64 16.98 -5.71
CA TRP A 228 3.40 16.22 -5.65
C TRP A 228 2.24 17.17 -5.32
N ASN A 229 1.16 17.12 -6.10
CA ASN A 229 -0.05 17.90 -5.84
C ASN A 229 -1.29 17.18 -6.35
N ASP A 230 -2.42 17.34 -5.66
CA ASP A 230 -3.73 16.89 -6.10
C ASP A 230 -4.78 18.01 -6.01
N GLY A 231 -5.76 18.00 -6.93
CA GLY A 231 -6.85 18.99 -6.93
C GLY A 231 -6.45 20.42 -7.29
N GLY A 232 -5.22 20.68 -7.72
CA GLY A 232 -4.73 22.00 -8.17
C GLY A 232 -4.06 21.97 -9.55
N ASP A 233 -3.10 22.87 -9.77
CA ASP A 233 -2.23 22.81 -10.95
C ASP A 233 -1.44 21.49 -10.94
N ARG A 234 -1.09 21.01 -12.13
CA ARG A 234 -0.38 19.74 -12.33
C ARG A 234 1.02 19.78 -11.71
N GLY A 235 1.26 18.92 -10.73
CA GLY A 235 2.60 18.63 -10.21
C GLY A 235 3.42 17.69 -11.12
N ASP A 236 4.64 17.39 -10.70
CA ASP A 236 5.53 16.42 -11.35
C ASP A 236 5.07 14.96 -11.12
N LEU A 237 4.37 14.72 -10.02
CA LEU A 237 3.79 13.43 -9.62
C LEU A 237 2.27 13.55 -9.46
N ARG A 238 1.58 12.42 -9.43
CA ARG A 238 0.14 12.34 -9.17
C ARG A 238 -0.20 11.35 -8.07
N TRP A 239 -1.29 11.63 -7.36
CA TRP A 239 -2.01 10.65 -6.57
C TRP A 239 -2.55 9.50 -7.44
N VAL A 240 -2.83 8.35 -6.82
CA VAL A 240 -3.42 7.16 -7.46
C VAL A 240 -4.92 7.00 -7.23
N GLY A 241 -5.56 7.96 -6.56
CA GLY A 241 -7.01 7.96 -6.32
C GLY A 241 -7.48 7.07 -5.17
N THR A 242 -6.55 6.50 -4.40
CA THR A 242 -6.85 5.69 -3.20
C THR A 242 -5.67 5.73 -2.24
N GLU A 243 -5.94 5.53 -0.96
CA GLU A 243 -4.93 5.40 0.11
C GLU A 243 -4.74 3.94 0.56
N ALA A 244 -5.41 3.00 -0.11
CA ALA A 244 -5.38 1.57 0.21
C ALA A 244 -4.08 0.87 -0.21
N GLY A 245 -3.15 1.55 -0.89
CA GLY A 245 -1.84 1.01 -1.23
C GLY A 245 -1.78 0.27 -2.57
N TYR A 246 -2.55 0.68 -3.58
CA TYR A 246 -2.46 0.08 -4.92
C TYR A 246 -2.72 1.08 -6.05
N VAL A 247 -2.16 0.78 -7.23
CA VAL A 247 -2.48 1.41 -8.51
C VAL A 247 -3.03 0.39 -9.50
N GLY A 248 -3.68 0.86 -10.56
CA GLY A 248 -4.24 0.00 -11.60
C GLY A 248 -3.18 -0.88 -12.29
N GLU A 249 -3.60 -2.05 -12.78
CA GLU A 249 -2.71 -2.94 -13.55
C GLU A 249 -2.19 -2.28 -14.83
N THR A 250 -3.08 -1.55 -15.51
CA THR A 250 -2.69 -0.58 -16.53
C THR A 250 -2.39 0.73 -15.82
N ASN A 251 -1.16 1.21 -15.96
CA ASN A 251 -0.68 2.46 -15.37
C ASN A 251 0.23 3.21 -16.36
N TRP A 252 -0.35 4.19 -17.06
CA TRP A 252 0.39 5.16 -17.83
C TRP A 252 0.95 6.26 -16.92
N SER A 253 2.24 6.57 -17.02
CA SER A 253 2.87 7.70 -16.31
C SER A 253 2.53 9.05 -16.96
N LEU A 254 1.31 9.18 -17.50
CA LEU A 254 0.90 10.28 -18.37
C LEU A 254 -0.44 10.84 -17.92
N LEU A 255 -0.57 12.17 -17.96
CA LEU A 255 -1.82 12.92 -17.86
C LEU A 255 -1.82 14.04 -18.89
N ASN A 256 -2.94 14.77 -19.00
CA ASN A 256 -2.91 16.07 -19.65
C ASN A 256 -2.26 17.11 -18.73
N ALA A 257 -1.45 18.00 -19.30
CA ALA A 257 -0.74 19.07 -18.59
C ALA A 257 -1.71 20.02 -17.85
N THR A 258 -2.92 20.18 -18.39
CA THR A 258 -3.98 21.04 -17.85
C THR A 258 -5.33 20.31 -17.86
N GLY A 259 -6.29 20.86 -17.12
CA GLY A 259 -7.66 20.34 -17.06
C GLY A 259 -7.88 19.36 -15.92
N GLU A 260 -9.14 18.97 -15.77
CA GLU A 260 -9.57 18.10 -14.68
C GLU A 260 -9.00 16.69 -14.77
N VAL A 261 -8.90 16.05 -13.61
CA VAL A 261 -8.39 14.69 -13.45
C VAL A 261 -9.48 13.88 -12.80
N THR A 262 -9.98 12.88 -13.51
CA THR A 262 -10.93 11.94 -12.92
C THR A 262 -10.18 10.88 -12.12
N TRP A 263 -10.89 10.18 -11.24
CA TRP A 263 -10.34 9.05 -10.50
C TRP A 263 -9.69 8.01 -11.44
N ASN A 264 -10.33 7.68 -12.57
CA ASN A 264 -9.76 6.75 -13.56
C ASN A 264 -8.41 7.24 -14.11
N MET A 265 -8.25 8.55 -14.33
CA MET A 265 -6.99 9.13 -14.78
C MET A 265 -5.90 9.05 -13.70
N LEU A 266 -6.24 9.24 -12.42
CA LEU A 266 -5.30 9.04 -11.32
C LEU A 266 -4.84 7.58 -11.26
N HIS A 267 -5.82 6.66 -11.25
CA HIS A 267 -5.60 5.24 -10.99
C HIS A 267 -4.94 4.48 -12.14
N HIS A 268 -5.16 4.91 -13.39
CA HIS A 268 -4.66 4.22 -14.59
C HIS A 268 -3.75 5.08 -15.48
N GLY A 269 -3.69 6.38 -15.24
CA GLY A 269 -3.10 7.33 -16.18
C GLY A 269 -3.92 7.48 -17.46
N LEU A 270 -3.40 8.27 -18.39
CA LEU A 270 -4.00 8.53 -19.69
C LEU A 270 -3.07 8.07 -20.81
N GLU A 271 -3.49 7.08 -21.60
CA GLU A 271 -2.66 6.56 -22.69
C GLU A 271 -2.14 7.68 -23.61
N ASN A 272 -3.00 8.62 -24.01
CA ASN A 272 -2.63 9.72 -24.91
C ASN A 272 -2.39 11.05 -24.16
N GLY A 273 -2.01 11.00 -22.88
CA GLY A 273 -1.64 12.19 -22.12
C GLY A 273 -0.44 12.91 -22.72
N ASN A 274 -0.42 14.24 -22.59
CA ASN A 274 0.62 15.11 -23.15
C ASN A 274 1.67 15.60 -22.14
N ALA A 275 1.62 15.15 -20.89
CA ALA A 275 2.61 15.42 -19.85
C ALA A 275 3.00 14.12 -19.13
N TRP A 276 4.28 14.00 -18.76
CA TRP A 276 4.76 12.94 -17.88
C TRP A 276 4.41 13.29 -16.44
N VAL A 277 3.62 12.45 -15.78
CA VAL A 277 3.14 12.65 -14.41
C VAL A 277 3.00 11.27 -13.76
N ALA A 278 4.09 10.76 -13.19
CA ALA A 278 4.15 9.41 -12.64
C ALA A 278 3.27 9.26 -11.39
N ALA A 279 2.72 8.07 -11.20
CA ALA A 279 1.88 7.75 -10.05
C ALA A 279 2.73 7.47 -8.81
N GLU A 280 2.29 7.99 -7.67
CA GLU A 280 2.79 7.65 -6.35
C GLU A 280 1.68 6.97 -5.54
N VAL A 281 1.94 5.75 -5.07
CA VAL A 281 1.04 5.00 -4.21
C VAL A 281 1.37 5.33 -2.76
N ASN A 282 0.53 6.15 -2.13
CA ASN A 282 0.60 6.48 -0.71
C ASN A 282 -0.31 5.57 0.12
N THR A 283 0.19 5.05 1.25
CA THR A 283 -0.61 4.32 2.24
C THR A 283 0.10 4.28 3.59
N SER A 284 -0.60 3.95 4.66
CA SER A 284 -0.02 3.79 6.00
C SER A 284 0.31 2.33 6.33
N ILE A 285 1.31 2.11 7.19
CA ILE A 285 1.59 0.78 7.76
C ILE A 285 0.46 0.34 8.72
N ARG A 286 -0.28 1.31 9.23
CA ARG A 286 -1.51 1.14 10.03
C ARG A 286 -2.72 1.54 9.19
N PRO A 287 -3.95 1.34 9.69
CA PRO A 287 -5.10 1.79 8.92
C PRO A 287 -5.24 3.33 8.91
N GLU A 288 -4.85 4.07 9.96
CA GLU A 288 -4.77 5.55 9.93
C GLU A 288 -3.36 6.08 9.66
N TRP A 289 -3.29 7.38 9.34
CA TRP A 289 -2.04 8.11 9.10
C TRP A 289 -1.31 8.52 10.38
N PHE A 290 -2.02 8.96 11.42
CA PHE A 290 -1.43 9.29 12.72
C PHE A 290 -1.39 8.06 13.64
N TYR A 291 -0.64 8.17 14.74
CA TYR A 291 -0.58 7.09 15.71
C TYR A 291 -1.85 7.05 16.56
N HIS A 292 -2.48 5.89 16.58
CA HIS A 292 -3.59 5.57 17.47
C HIS A 292 -3.25 4.30 18.26
N PRO A 293 -3.31 4.32 19.62
CA PRO A 293 -3.07 3.11 20.43
C PRO A 293 -4.00 1.95 20.06
N ALA A 294 -5.22 2.25 19.60
CA ALA A 294 -6.21 1.26 19.17
C ALA A 294 -5.80 0.45 17.93
N GLU A 295 -4.76 0.89 17.23
CA GLU A 295 -4.25 0.26 16.00
C GLU A 295 -2.98 -0.55 16.21
N ASP A 296 -2.48 -0.67 17.45
CA ASP A 296 -1.25 -1.43 17.73
C ASP A 296 -1.33 -2.89 17.29
N THR A 297 -2.53 -3.46 17.27
CA THR A 297 -2.78 -4.82 16.78
C THR A 297 -3.19 -4.88 15.31
N LYS A 298 -3.28 -3.72 14.63
CA LYS A 298 -3.76 -3.57 13.24
C LYS A 298 -2.65 -3.16 12.26
N VAL A 299 -1.38 -3.25 12.68
CA VAL A 299 -0.23 -3.06 11.79
C VAL A 299 -0.31 -4.06 10.63
N LYS A 300 -0.13 -3.58 9.40
CA LYS A 300 -0.17 -4.42 8.20
C LYS A 300 0.81 -5.59 8.34
N THR A 301 0.31 -6.77 8.04
CA THR A 301 1.08 -8.01 8.04
C THR A 301 2.07 -8.04 6.87
N LEU A 302 3.10 -8.88 6.96
CA LEU A 302 4.08 -9.06 5.88
C LEU A 302 3.43 -9.39 4.52
N PRO A 303 2.44 -10.31 4.41
CA PRO A 303 1.73 -10.54 3.16
C PRO A 303 1.08 -9.28 2.58
N GLN A 304 0.42 -8.46 3.41
CA GLN A 304 -0.21 -7.20 2.97
C GLN A 304 0.82 -6.17 2.48
N LEU A 305 1.97 -6.07 3.15
CA LEU A 305 3.05 -5.17 2.73
C LEU A 305 3.71 -5.62 1.43
N MET A 306 3.95 -6.93 1.27
CA MET A 306 4.46 -7.49 0.02
C MET A 306 3.46 -7.33 -1.12
N ASP A 307 2.17 -7.54 -0.86
CA ASP A 307 1.11 -7.29 -1.83
C ASP A 307 1.10 -5.82 -2.27
N THR A 308 1.15 -4.88 -1.33
CA THR A 308 1.28 -3.43 -1.59
C THR A 308 2.51 -3.13 -2.47
N TYR A 309 3.66 -3.75 -2.20
CA TYR A 309 4.89 -3.58 -3.00
C TYR A 309 4.69 -4.02 -4.46
N TYR A 310 4.08 -5.20 -4.68
CA TYR A 310 3.77 -5.67 -6.04
C TYR A 310 2.71 -4.82 -6.74
N HIS A 311 1.78 -4.24 -5.97
CA HIS A 311 0.69 -3.38 -6.46
C HIS A 311 1.05 -1.89 -6.58
N SER A 312 2.30 -1.52 -6.30
CA SER A 312 2.85 -0.17 -6.44
C SER A 312 4.06 -0.16 -7.38
N ILE A 313 5.24 -0.49 -6.87
CA ILE A 313 6.50 -0.59 -7.63
C ILE A 313 6.37 -1.62 -8.75
N GLY A 314 5.70 -2.74 -8.49
CA GLY A 314 5.41 -3.77 -9.49
C GLY A 314 4.42 -3.34 -10.58
N ARG A 315 3.85 -2.13 -10.49
CA ARG A 315 2.86 -1.56 -11.42
C ARG A 315 3.22 -0.13 -11.85
N ASN A 316 4.51 0.16 -12.07
CA ASN A 316 4.97 1.44 -12.61
C ASN A 316 4.63 2.69 -11.74
N ALA A 317 4.62 2.52 -10.42
CA ALA A 317 4.47 3.62 -9.47
C ALA A 317 5.61 3.65 -8.45
N THR A 318 5.79 4.77 -7.76
CA THR A 318 6.56 4.79 -6.51
C THR A 318 5.68 4.33 -5.34
N PHE A 319 6.31 3.85 -4.27
CA PHE A 319 5.65 3.39 -3.05
C PHE A 319 6.03 4.29 -1.87
N LEU A 320 5.03 5.00 -1.34
CA LEU A 320 5.15 5.87 -0.18
C LEU A 320 4.44 5.23 1.03
N LEU A 321 5.22 4.71 1.98
CA LEU A 321 4.69 4.02 3.17
C LEU A 321 4.81 4.89 4.42
N ASN A 322 3.69 5.18 5.08
CA ASN A 322 3.67 5.97 6.31
C ASN A 322 4.02 5.15 7.57
N PHE A 323 4.83 5.76 8.43
CA PHE A 323 5.14 5.32 9.79
C PHE A 323 4.77 6.43 10.78
N PRO A 324 3.67 6.28 11.55
CA PRO A 324 3.28 7.31 12.49
C PRO A 324 4.16 7.32 13.75
N ILE A 325 4.26 8.48 14.37
CA ILE A 325 5.04 8.67 15.60
C ILE A 325 4.12 8.64 16.82
N MET A 326 4.47 7.83 17.82
CA MET A 326 3.80 7.75 19.12
C MET A 326 3.96 9.05 19.93
N PRO A 327 3.10 9.31 20.95
CA PRO A 327 3.22 10.49 21.81
C PRO A 327 4.57 10.66 22.51
N ASN A 328 5.32 9.58 22.74
CA ASN A 328 6.66 9.64 23.32
C ASN A 328 7.74 10.12 22.32
N GLY A 329 7.45 10.17 21.02
CA GLY A 329 8.37 10.58 19.97
C GLY A 329 9.06 9.45 19.21
N LEU A 330 8.59 8.20 19.34
CA LEU A 330 9.17 7.02 18.67
C LEU A 330 8.16 6.34 17.73
N ILE A 331 8.66 5.63 16.71
CA ILE A 331 7.87 4.62 15.98
C ILE A 331 7.59 3.46 16.94
N ASN A 332 6.38 2.88 16.88
CA ASN A 332 6.01 1.73 17.70
C ASN A 332 6.82 0.48 17.34
N GLU A 333 7.21 -0.31 18.33
CA GLU A 333 8.04 -1.52 18.14
C GLU A 333 7.45 -2.54 17.16
N ARG A 334 6.11 -2.61 17.05
CA ARG A 334 5.40 -3.49 16.12
C ARG A 334 5.59 -3.03 14.67
N ASP A 335 5.59 -1.72 14.46
CA ASP A 335 5.80 -1.08 13.17
C ASP A 335 7.26 -1.25 12.76
N GLU A 336 8.21 -1.09 13.69
CA GLU A 336 9.64 -1.35 13.44
C GLU A 336 9.89 -2.81 13.03
N LYS A 337 9.24 -3.76 13.73
CA LYS A 337 9.34 -5.18 13.40
C LYS A 337 8.77 -5.46 12.00
N ALA A 338 7.57 -4.96 11.70
CA ALA A 338 6.94 -5.12 10.40
C ALA A 338 7.77 -4.48 9.26
N ALA A 339 8.36 -3.31 9.51
CA ALA A 339 9.28 -2.60 8.62
C ALA A 339 10.50 -3.48 8.26
N SER A 340 11.15 -4.03 9.29
CA SER A 340 12.35 -4.86 9.14
C SER A 340 12.05 -6.18 8.43
N GLU A 341 10.95 -6.85 8.80
CA GLU A 341 10.49 -8.09 8.14
C GLU A 341 10.13 -7.86 6.67
N PHE A 342 9.47 -6.75 6.36
CA PHE A 342 9.14 -6.34 5.00
C PHE A 342 10.40 -6.09 4.15
N GLY A 343 11.33 -5.25 4.64
CA GLY A 343 12.56 -4.96 3.91
C GLY A 343 13.40 -6.22 3.67
N LYS A 344 13.46 -7.13 4.65
CA LYS A 344 14.11 -8.44 4.50
C LYS A 344 13.43 -9.29 3.43
N ALA A 345 12.11 -9.40 3.45
CA ALA A 345 11.36 -10.21 2.47
C ALA A 345 11.53 -9.68 1.03
N VAL A 346 11.52 -8.36 0.83
CA VAL A 346 11.82 -7.76 -0.48
C VAL A 346 13.23 -8.11 -0.92
N ASN A 347 14.23 -7.95 -0.05
CA ASN A 347 15.61 -8.29 -0.38
C ASN A 347 15.78 -9.77 -0.73
N GLU A 348 15.14 -10.68 0.01
CA GLU A 348 15.17 -12.12 -0.26
C GLU A 348 14.48 -12.47 -1.58
N ALA A 349 13.32 -11.88 -1.88
CA ALA A 349 12.56 -12.14 -3.10
C ALA A 349 13.32 -11.77 -4.39
N PHE A 350 14.22 -10.78 -4.32
CA PHE A 350 14.97 -10.28 -5.48
C PHE A 350 16.49 -10.48 -5.36
N ALA A 351 16.96 -11.31 -4.43
CA ALA A 351 18.38 -11.50 -4.14
C ALA A 351 19.17 -12.10 -5.32
N VAL A 352 18.54 -13.01 -6.07
CA VAL A 352 19.18 -13.76 -7.16
C VAL A 352 18.39 -13.59 -8.44
N ASP A 353 18.92 -12.79 -9.36
CA ASP A 353 18.39 -12.69 -10.71
C ASP A 353 18.88 -13.86 -11.58
N LEU A 354 17.94 -14.73 -11.95
CA LEU A 354 18.16 -15.94 -12.74
C LEU A 354 18.32 -15.64 -14.24
N ALA A 355 17.95 -14.44 -14.70
CA ALA A 355 18.10 -13.97 -16.07
C ALA A 355 19.44 -13.28 -16.34
N LYS A 356 20.13 -12.83 -15.29
CA LYS A 356 21.38 -12.07 -15.39
C LYS A 356 22.43 -12.75 -16.27
N ILE A 357 22.85 -12.05 -17.33
CA ILE A 357 23.90 -12.46 -18.28
C ILE A 357 23.59 -13.82 -18.92
N LYS A 358 22.31 -14.17 -19.07
CA LYS A 358 21.88 -15.37 -19.78
C LYS A 358 21.93 -15.16 -21.29
N LYS A 359 21.96 -16.28 -22.03
CA LYS A 359 21.88 -16.25 -23.48
C LYS A 359 20.48 -15.79 -23.90
N THR A 360 20.41 -14.81 -24.78
CA THR A 360 19.14 -14.25 -25.26
C THR A 360 19.04 -14.31 -26.78
N THR A 361 17.81 -14.31 -27.27
CA THR A 361 17.47 -14.17 -28.70
C THR A 361 16.22 -13.32 -28.83
N ALA A 362 16.14 -12.43 -29.82
CA ALA A 362 14.95 -11.65 -30.11
C ALA A 362 14.46 -11.86 -31.54
N SER A 363 13.16 -11.69 -31.78
CA SER A 363 12.56 -11.78 -33.11
C SER A 363 12.95 -10.60 -34.02
N ASN A 364 13.34 -9.47 -33.43
CA ASN A 364 13.84 -8.29 -34.13
C ASN A 364 14.84 -7.53 -33.25
N VAL A 365 15.87 -6.95 -33.89
CA VAL A 365 16.87 -6.08 -33.27
C VAL A 365 17.10 -4.92 -34.22
N ARG A 366 17.05 -3.69 -33.71
CA ARG A 366 17.19 -2.47 -34.50
C ARG A 366 18.41 -2.53 -35.43
N GLY A 367 18.16 -2.55 -36.73
CA GLY A 367 19.16 -2.63 -37.79
C GLY A 367 20.18 -3.76 -37.63
N ASN A 368 19.82 -4.84 -36.92
CA ASN A 368 20.73 -5.93 -36.52
C ASN A 368 22.01 -5.44 -35.80
N ASN A 369 21.96 -4.29 -35.12
CA ASN A 369 23.10 -3.72 -34.39
C ASN A 369 23.19 -4.34 -32.97
N LYS A 370 24.38 -4.81 -32.60
CA LYS A 370 24.68 -5.40 -31.28
C LYS A 370 24.50 -4.42 -30.12
N GLU A 371 24.60 -3.11 -30.36
CA GLU A 371 24.33 -2.08 -29.34
C GLU A 371 22.89 -2.13 -28.82
N PHE A 372 21.95 -2.64 -29.63
CA PHE A 372 20.53 -2.77 -29.31
C PHE A 372 20.08 -4.23 -29.16
N GLY A 373 21.04 -5.14 -28.95
CA GLY A 373 20.81 -6.58 -28.88
C GLY A 373 19.94 -7.02 -27.70
N ALA A 374 19.39 -8.22 -27.80
CA ALA A 374 18.57 -8.81 -26.73
C ALA A 374 19.34 -9.01 -25.42
N ASP A 375 20.67 -9.10 -25.46
CA ASP A 375 21.53 -9.21 -24.29
C ASP A 375 21.49 -7.96 -23.41
N LYS A 376 21.14 -6.81 -23.99
CA LYS A 376 21.02 -5.53 -23.27
C LYS A 376 19.86 -5.49 -22.29
N ALA A 377 18.89 -6.38 -22.43
CA ALA A 377 17.81 -6.52 -21.45
C ALA A 377 18.23 -7.33 -20.21
N VAL A 378 19.40 -7.98 -20.18
CA VAL A 378 19.82 -8.85 -19.07
C VAL A 378 21.27 -8.61 -18.62
N ASP A 379 21.87 -7.50 -19.03
CA ASP A 379 23.27 -7.17 -18.74
C ASP A 379 23.46 -6.38 -17.44
N ASN A 380 22.37 -6.04 -16.75
CA ASN A 380 22.35 -5.26 -15.51
C ASN A 380 22.97 -3.85 -15.67
N ASN A 381 22.89 -3.27 -16.87
CA ASN A 381 23.27 -1.89 -17.12
C ASN A 381 22.01 -1.05 -17.43
N LYS A 382 21.82 0.02 -16.65
CA LYS A 382 20.62 0.86 -16.73
C LYS A 382 20.61 1.77 -17.97
N ASP A 383 21.75 1.95 -18.62
CA ASP A 383 21.94 2.85 -19.77
C ASP A 383 21.85 2.11 -21.12
N THR A 384 21.65 0.79 -21.10
CA THR A 384 21.51 -0.06 -22.28
C THR A 384 20.10 -0.64 -22.37
N TYR A 385 19.68 -1.00 -23.58
CA TYR A 385 18.36 -1.56 -23.83
C TYR A 385 18.31 -2.37 -25.14
N TRP A 386 17.49 -3.40 -25.15
CA TRP A 386 17.03 -4.03 -26.38
C TRP A 386 15.98 -3.15 -27.04
N VAL A 387 16.04 -2.96 -28.35
CA VAL A 387 15.00 -2.24 -29.11
C VAL A 387 14.84 -2.79 -30.52
N THR A 388 13.62 -2.67 -31.04
CA THR A 388 13.26 -3.08 -32.40
C THR A 388 13.44 -1.95 -33.43
N ASP A 389 13.28 -2.29 -34.72
CA ASP A 389 13.14 -1.29 -35.79
C ASP A 389 11.90 -0.41 -35.57
N ASP A 390 11.91 0.83 -36.08
CA ASP A 390 10.90 1.86 -35.76
C ASP A 390 9.45 1.43 -36.06
N ASP A 391 9.25 0.67 -37.14
CA ASP A 391 7.92 0.20 -37.57
C ASP A 391 7.48 -1.11 -36.91
N VAL A 392 8.34 -1.74 -36.11
CA VAL A 392 8.08 -3.02 -35.46
C VAL A 392 7.52 -2.78 -34.06
N LYS A 393 6.19 -2.91 -33.92
CA LYS A 393 5.45 -2.68 -32.66
C LYS A 393 5.17 -3.96 -31.85
N THR A 394 5.50 -5.12 -32.40
CA THR A 394 5.37 -6.41 -31.73
C THR A 394 6.65 -7.20 -31.92
N ALA A 395 7.12 -7.85 -30.86
CA ALA A 395 8.36 -8.63 -30.88
C ALA A 395 8.44 -9.55 -29.67
N SER A 396 9.30 -10.56 -29.76
CA SER A 396 9.61 -11.44 -28.62
C SER A 396 11.09 -11.42 -28.28
N LEU A 397 11.38 -11.59 -26.99
CA LEU A 397 12.71 -11.79 -26.44
C LEU A 397 12.68 -13.06 -25.59
N THR A 398 13.52 -14.02 -25.96
CA THR A 398 13.66 -15.31 -25.26
C THR A 398 14.97 -15.34 -24.48
N ILE A 399 14.91 -15.78 -23.23
CA ILE A 399 16.03 -16.00 -22.32
C ILE A 399 16.20 -17.50 -22.12
N ASP A 400 17.40 -18.01 -22.36
CA ASP A 400 17.77 -19.40 -22.09
C ASP A 400 18.38 -19.52 -20.69
N LEU A 401 17.68 -20.21 -19.79
CA LEU A 401 18.14 -20.39 -18.40
C LEU A 401 19.29 -21.41 -18.31
N GLY A 402 19.50 -22.20 -19.37
CA GLY A 402 20.55 -23.20 -19.53
C GLY A 402 20.25 -24.56 -18.89
N LYS A 403 19.33 -24.61 -17.93
CA LYS A 403 18.84 -25.84 -17.27
C LYS A 403 17.42 -25.63 -16.76
N PRO A 404 16.68 -26.69 -16.41
CA PRO A 404 15.42 -26.57 -15.70
C PRO A 404 15.60 -25.80 -14.39
N THR A 405 14.94 -24.66 -14.27
CA THR A 405 15.05 -23.71 -13.16
C THR A 405 13.65 -23.32 -12.70
N THR A 406 13.45 -23.29 -11.38
CA THR A 406 12.20 -22.82 -10.76
C THR A 406 12.23 -21.31 -10.61
N PHE A 407 11.11 -20.65 -10.87
CA PHE A 407 10.89 -19.22 -10.61
C PHE A 407 9.40 -18.92 -10.54
N ASN A 408 9.07 -17.79 -9.91
CA ASN A 408 7.68 -17.35 -9.68
C ASN A 408 7.50 -15.83 -9.81
N ARG A 409 8.55 -15.10 -10.19
CA ARG A 409 8.52 -13.67 -10.50
C ARG A 409 9.15 -13.38 -11.84
N PHE A 410 8.53 -12.46 -12.58
CA PHE A 410 9.09 -11.87 -13.78
C PHE A 410 9.06 -10.34 -13.65
N LEU A 411 10.23 -9.71 -13.74
CA LEU A 411 10.39 -8.26 -13.71
C LEU A 411 10.76 -7.78 -15.11
N VAL A 412 10.15 -6.70 -15.57
CA VAL A 412 10.52 -6.05 -16.84
C VAL A 412 10.46 -4.53 -16.71
N GLN A 413 11.37 -3.84 -17.41
CA GLN A 413 11.49 -2.37 -17.39
C GLN A 413 11.66 -1.83 -18.81
N GLU A 414 10.93 -0.76 -19.12
CA GLU A 414 11.19 0.07 -20.30
C GLU A 414 12.30 1.08 -20.02
N TYR A 415 13.04 1.45 -21.05
CA TYR A 415 13.95 2.61 -21.02
C TYR A 415 13.15 3.92 -21.12
N ILE A 416 12.48 4.29 -20.03
CA ILE A 416 11.49 5.39 -19.99
C ILE A 416 12.03 6.77 -20.33
N GLN A 417 13.35 6.98 -20.33
CA GLN A 417 13.96 8.23 -20.82
C GLN A 417 13.60 8.52 -22.29
N LEU A 418 13.17 7.50 -23.05
CA LEU A 418 12.69 7.63 -24.43
C LEU A 418 11.16 7.40 -24.54
N GLY A 419 10.44 7.52 -23.42
CA GLY A 419 8.98 7.43 -23.32
C GLY A 419 8.47 6.04 -22.94
N GLN A 420 7.19 5.98 -22.55
CA GLN A 420 6.48 4.74 -22.23
C GLN A 420 5.69 4.24 -23.46
N ARG A 421 5.90 2.98 -23.87
CA ARG A 421 5.48 2.48 -25.18
C ARG A 421 4.61 1.23 -25.13
N VAL A 422 4.95 0.26 -24.29
CA VAL A 422 4.27 -1.06 -24.28
C VAL A 422 2.83 -0.93 -23.76
N LYS A 423 1.89 -1.53 -24.51
CA LYS A 423 0.45 -1.53 -24.19
C LYS A 423 -0.04 -2.90 -23.72
N ALA A 424 0.52 -3.97 -24.27
CA ALA A 424 0.19 -5.34 -23.91
C ALA A 424 1.37 -6.28 -24.15
N PHE A 425 1.53 -7.27 -23.28
CA PHE A 425 2.53 -8.32 -23.41
C PHE A 425 2.12 -9.61 -22.67
N THR A 426 2.71 -10.73 -23.07
CA THR A 426 2.61 -12.01 -22.35
C THR A 426 3.99 -12.50 -21.94
N VAL A 427 4.01 -13.34 -20.92
CA VAL A 427 5.20 -14.07 -20.47
C VAL A 427 4.90 -15.56 -20.60
N GLU A 428 5.79 -16.27 -21.27
CA GLU A 428 5.71 -17.72 -21.41
C GLU A 428 6.96 -18.40 -20.84
N ALA A 429 6.78 -19.61 -20.35
CA ALA A 429 7.83 -20.47 -19.84
C ALA A 429 7.87 -21.78 -20.64
N GLN A 430 9.07 -22.25 -21.02
CA GLN A 430 9.23 -23.53 -21.70
C GLN A 430 9.34 -24.67 -20.68
N VAL A 431 8.20 -25.30 -20.40
CA VAL A 431 8.04 -26.41 -19.44
C VAL A 431 7.93 -27.71 -20.21
N ASP A 432 8.82 -28.67 -19.93
CA ASP A 432 8.87 -29.98 -20.60
C ASP A 432 8.86 -29.87 -22.13
N GLY A 433 9.63 -28.91 -22.65
CA GLY A 433 9.76 -28.64 -24.09
C GLY A 433 8.63 -27.82 -24.72
N SER A 434 7.51 -27.61 -24.00
CA SER A 434 6.35 -26.87 -24.50
C SER A 434 6.26 -25.47 -23.89
N TRP A 435 5.91 -24.47 -24.70
CA TRP A 435 5.64 -23.12 -24.20
C TRP A 435 4.29 -23.07 -23.50
N LYS A 436 4.27 -22.51 -22.29
CA LYS A 436 3.07 -22.24 -21.52
C LYS A 436 3.04 -20.78 -21.13
N GLU A 437 1.93 -20.10 -21.38
CA GLU A 437 1.69 -18.76 -20.83
C GLU A 437 1.62 -18.85 -19.31
N VAL A 438 2.40 -18.02 -18.62
CA VAL A 438 2.42 -17.93 -17.16
C VAL A 438 1.88 -16.60 -16.66
N ALA A 439 1.84 -15.57 -17.52
CA ALA A 439 1.23 -14.28 -17.22
C ALA A 439 0.88 -13.50 -18.50
N ASN A 440 -0.10 -12.61 -18.37
CA ASN A 440 -0.52 -11.62 -19.38
C ASN A 440 -0.72 -10.28 -18.66
N ALA A 441 -0.22 -9.20 -19.24
CA ALA A 441 -0.31 -7.87 -18.66
C ALA A 441 -0.32 -6.76 -19.72
N THR A 442 -0.60 -5.54 -19.28
CA THR A 442 -0.72 -4.35 -20.14
C THR A 442 0.57 -3.51 -20.16
N THR A 443 0.60 -2.40 -19.44
CA THR A 443 1.73 -1.46 -19.41
C THR A 443 2.93 -2.02 -18.66
N ILE A 444 4.13 -1.60 -19.08
CA ILE A 444 5.38 -1.86 -18.35
C ILE A 444 5.89 -0.60 -17.63
N GLY A 445 6.24 0.45 -18.36
CA GLY A 445 6.81 1.68 -17.80
C GLY A 445 8.16 1.46 -17.10
N TYR A 446 8.38 2.18 -16.01
CA TYR A 446 9.63 2.10 -15.23
C TYR A 446 9.90 0.68 -14.74
N LYS A 447 8.87 0.00 -14.22
CA LYS A 447 8.98 -1.37 -13.72
C LYS A 447 7.62 -2.05 -13.65
N ARG A 448 7.59 -3.30 -14.11
CA ARG A 448 6.46 -4.22 -13.97
C ARG A 448 6.96 -5.51 -13.36
N ILE A 449 6.32 -5.97 -12.30
CA ILE A 449 6.61 -7.24 -11.64
C ILE A 449 5.34 -8.10 -11.72
N LEU A 450 5.48 -9.29 -12.29
CA LEU A 450 4.42 -10.27 -12.40
C LEU A 450 4.69 -11.40 -11.42
N THR A 451 3.66 -11.77 -10.67
CA THR A 451 3.65 -12.89 -9.73
C THR A 451 2.77 -14.00 -10.29
N PHE A 452 3.24 -15.25 -10.24
CA PHE A 452 2.51 -16.42 -10.70
C PHE A 452 2.95 -17.64 -9.89
N PRO A 453 2.18 -18.75 -9.89
CA PRO A 453 2.62 -20.00 -9.27
C PRO A 453 3.99 -20.43 -9.79
N SER A 454 4.78 -21.08 -8.94
CA SER A 454 6.13 -21.49 -9.27
C SER A 454 6.14 -22.45 -10.46
N VAL A 455 6.94 -22.12 -11.48
CA VAL A 455 7.11 -22.94 -12.68
C VAL A 455 8.56 -23.38 -12.81
N LYS A 456 8.78 -24.62 -13.26
CA LYS A 456 10.10 -25.15 -13.57
C LYS A 456 10.29 -25.19 -15.09
N ALA A 457 11.14 -24.30 -15.61
CA ALA A 457 11.30 -24.13 -17.05
C ALA A 457 12.77 -24.06 -17.48
N THR A 458 13.02 -24.30 -18.77
CA THR A 458 14.36 -24.17 -19.37
C THR A 458 14.58 -22.82 -20.05
N LYS A 459 13.49 -22.16 -20.46
CA LYS A 459 13.50 -20.84 -21.11
C LYS A 459 12.31 -20.00 -20.66
N VAL A 460 12.46 -18.69 -20.76
CA VAL A 460 11.41 -17.71 -20.53
C VAL A 460 11.33 -16.79 -21.74
N ARG A 461 10.12 -16.39 -22.14
CA ARG A 461 9.90 -15.52 -23.30
C ARG A 461 8.95 -14.38 -22.93
N LEU A 462 9.41 -13.15 -23.17
CA LEU A 462 8.59 -11.96 -23.23
C LEU A 462 8.04 -11.83 -24.65
N ASN A 463 6.72 -11.70 -24.81
CA ASN A 463 6.08 -11.36 -26.09
C ASN A 463 5.38 -10.02 -25.95
N ILE A 464 5.87 -8.99 -26.62
CA ILE A 464 5.20 -7.70 -26.73
C ILE A 464 4.16 -7.81 -27.85
N THR A 465 2.89 -7.74 -27.47
CA THR A 465 1.75 -7.97 -28.36
C THR A 465 1.10 -6.68 -28.85
N ASP A 466 1.30 -5.57 -28.15
CA ASP A 466 0.93 -4.23 -28.62
C ASP A 466 1.83 -3.15 -27.98
N SER A 467 2.16 -2.12 -28.75
CA SER A 467 2.94 -0.96 -28.30
C SER A 467 2.65 0.27 -29.16
N LYS A 468 2.84 1.47 -28.59
CA LYS A 468 2.62 2.73 -29.31
C LYS A 468 3.67 2.96 -30.42
N SER A 469 4.90 2.51 -30.18
CA SER A 469 6.09 2.65 -31.02
C SER A 469 7.03 1.47 -30.75
N CYS A 470 8.16 1.38 -31.45
CA CYS A 470 9.14 0.31 -31.27
C CYS A 470 9.45 0.08 -29.78
N PRO A 471 9.16 -1.11 -29.21
CA PRO A 471 9.39 -1.37 -27.80
C PRO A 471 10.88 -1.33 -27.47
N LEU A 472 11.18 -0.85 -26.27
CA LEU A 472 12.54 -0.80 -25.74
C LEU A 472 12.57 -1.32 -24.30
N ILE A 473 13.39 -2.34 -24.05
CA ILE A 473 13.45 -3.02 -22.76
C ILE A 473 14.87 -2.91 -22.22
N SER A 474 15.02 -2.21 -21.10
CA SER A 474 16.30 -1.98 -20.44
C SER A 474 16.65 -3.06 -19.43
N ASN A 475 15.66 -3.79 -18.93
CA ASN A 475 15.90 -4.85 -17.95
C ASN A 475 14.79 -5.91 -17.96
N ILE A 476 15.18 -7.17 -17.84
CA ILE A 476 14.34 -8.32 -17.53
C ILE A 476 15.04 -9.07 -16.40
N GLY A 477 14.33 -9.26 -15.29
CA GLY A 477 14.75 -10.10 -14.18
C GLY A 477 13.83 -11.30 -14.01
N VAL A 478 14.39 -12.45 -13.62
CA VAL A 478 13.63 -13.66 -13.29
C VAL A 478 14.01 -14.10 -11.88
N TYR A 479 13.04 -14.27 -10.99
CA TYR A 479 13.31 -14.55 -9.58
C TYR A 479 12.44 -15.69 -9.03
N ASP A 480 12.99 -16.40 -8.07
CA ASP A 480 12.32 -17.43 -7.29
C ASP A 480 12.14 -16.89 -5.86
N ALA A 481 11.05 -16.14 -5.67
CA ALA A 481 10.76 -15.54 -4.38
C ALA A 481 10.36 -16.62 -3.36
N PRO A 482 10.91 -16.62 -2.14
CA PRO A 482 10.51 -17.56 -1.10
C PRO A 482 9.01 -17.45 -0.76
N GLN A 483 8.42 -18.56 -0.30
CA GLN A 483 7.06 -18.54 0.23
C GLN A 483 6.98 -17.68 1.49
N ILE A 484 5.92 -16.88 1.60
CA ILE A 484 5.67 -16.08 2.81
C ILE A 484 4.95 -16.96 3.85
N LEU A 485 5.71 -17.43 4.83
CA LEU A 485 5.23 -18.34 5.87
C LEU A 485 4.77 -17.58 7.13
N THR A 486 3.64 -16.90 7.05
CA THR A 486 2.92 -16.41 8.25
C THR A 486 1.88 -17.41 8.72
N ALA A 487 1.45 -17.28 9.97
CA ALA A 487 0.42 -18.16 10.51
C ALA A 487 -0.86 -18.08 9.64
N PRO A 488 -1.49 -19.21 9.30
CA PRO A 488 -2.69 -19.21 8.50
C PRO A 488 -3.88 -18.62 9.29
N ALA A 489 -4.91 -18.16 8.59
CA ALA A 489 -6.20 -17.83 9.21
C ALA A 489 -7.06 -19.10 9.34
N ILE A 490 -7.76 -19.26 10.46
CA ILE A 490 -8.72 -20.35 10.67
C ILE A 490 -10.08 -19.73 10.96
N ILE A 491 -11.10 -20.12 10.21
CA ILE A 491 -12.49 -19.76 10.50
C ILE A 491 -13.38 -21.01 10.51
N ARG A 492 -14.51 -20.92 11.24
CA ARG A 492 -15.61 -21.88 11.14
C ARG A 492 -16.83 -21.16 10.59
N ASP A 493 -17.20 -21.52 9.36
CA ASP A 493 -18.36 -20.92 8.72
C ASP A 493 -19.67 -21.28 9.44
N GLN A 494 -20.76 -20.60 9.11
CA GLN A 494 -22.09 -20.89 9.66
C GLN A 494 -22.48 -22.36 9.51
N SER A 495 -22.11 -23.00 8.40
CA SER A 495 -22.45 -24.40 8.13
C SER A 495 -21.68 -25.39 9.02
N GLY A 496 -20.65 -24.93 9.73
CA GLY A 496 -19.80 -25.72 10.60
C GLY A 496 -18.52 -26.22 9.92
N LYS A 497 -18.18 -25.73 8.73
CA LYS A 497 -16.95 -26.11 8.03
C LYS A 497 -15.77 -25.30 8.51
N ILE A 498 -14.65 -25.98 8.71
CA ILE A 498 -13.36 -25.33 8.99
C ILE A 498 -12.69 -24.96 7.69
N ILE A 499 -12.35 -23.68 7.58
CA ILE A 499 -11.61 -23.09 6.47
C ILE A 499 -10.27 -22.61 7.01
N ILE A 500 -9.18 -23.10 6.44
CA ILE A 500 -7.81 -22.69 6.81
C ILE A 500 -7.14 -22.07 5.60
N THR A 501 -6.73 -20.82 5.73
CA THR A 501 -6.21 -20.02 4.62
C THR A 501 -4.75 -19.64 4.89
N PRO A 502 -3.77 -20.20 4.15
CA PRO A 502 -2.39 -19.76 4.26
C PRO A 502 -2.20 -18.39 3.58
N ALA A 503 -1.18 -17.65 4.00
CA ALA A 503 -0.81 -16.41 3.34
C ALA A 503 -0.28 -16.60 1.91
N ASP A 504 0.47 -17.68 1.69
CA ASP A 504 0.95 -18.08 0.37
C ASP A 504 0.17 -19.31 -0.12
N LYS A 505 -0.40 -19.22 -1.33
CA LYS A 505 -1.25 -20.27 -1.91
C LYS A 505 -0.47 -21.55 -2.23
N GLU A 506 0.86 -21.49 -2.37
CA GLU A 506 1.71 -22.65 -2.60
C GLU A 506 2.14 -23.34 -1.30
N SER A 507 1.84 -22.76 -0.14
CA SER A 507 2.11 -23.38 1.16
C SER A 507 1.20 -24.57 1.42
N VAL A 508 1.76 -25.62 2.02
CA VAL A 508 1.00 -26.77 2.52
C VAL A 508 0.59 -26.49 3.96
N VAL A 509 -0.70 -26.52 4.25
CA VAL A 509 -1.21 -26.34 5.61
C VAL A 509 -1.30 -27.69 6.33
N TYR A 510 -0.81 -27.71 7.57
CA TYR A 510 -0.89 -28.85 8.47
C TYR A 510 -1.66 -28.45 9.73
N PHE A 511 -2.56 -29.31 10.20
CA PHE A 511 -3.44 -28.99 11.32
C PHE A 511 -3.76 -30.18 12.23
N THR A 512 -4.26 -29.85 13.42
CA THR A 512 -4.79 -30.76 14.45
C THR A 512 -6.15 -30.22 14.92
N LEU A 513 -6.96 -31.07 15.55
CA LEU A 513 -8.33 -30.73 16.00
C LEU A 513 -8.54 -30.93 17.51
N ASP A 514 -7.49 -31.38 18.20
CA ASP A 514 -7.48 -31.74 19.62
C ASP A 514 -6.60 -30.80 20.46
N GLY A 515 -6.16 -29.68 19.88
CA GLY A 515 -5.25 -28.73 20.52
C GLY A 515 -3.78 -29.21 20.63
N SER A 516 -3.41 -30.35 20.05
CA SER A 516 -2.00 -30.76 19.96
C SER A 516 -1.24 -29.91 18.93
N ALA A 517 0.05 -29.65 19.15
CA ALA A 517 0.84 -28.83 18.23
C ALA A 517 0.98 -29.52 16.84
N PRO A 518 0.67 -28.85 15.72
CA PRO A 518 0.80 -29.41 14.40
C PRO A 518 2.27 -29.45 13.96
N THR A 519 2.61 -30.45 13.14
CA THR A 519 3.92 -30.60 12.50
C THR A 519 3.74 -30.89 11.01
N THR A 520 4.83 -30.93 10.23
CA THR A 520 4.78 -31.36 8.82
C THR A 520 4.38 -32.84 8.65
N GLY A 521 4.27 -33.60 9.75
CA GLY A 521 3.70 -34.95 9.79
C GLY A 521 2.21 -35.00 10.16
N SER A 522 1.61 -33.87 10.57
CA SER A 522 0.18 -33.79 10.90
C SER A 522 -0.71 -33.86 9.65
N LYS A 523 -2.03 -33.88 9.87
CA LYS A 523 -3.00 -33.95 8.77
C LYS A 523 -2.87 -32.74 7.85
N LYS A 524 -2.75 -33.00 6.54
CA LYS A 524 -2.72 -31.95 5.52
C LYS A 524 -4.13 -31.41 5.28
N TYR A 525 -4.25 -30.09 5.18
CA TYR A 525 -5.48 -29.45 4.75
C TYR A 525 -5.67 -29.66 3.24
N ALA A 526 -6.83 -30.18 2.84
CA ALA A 526 -7.17 -30.48 1.45
C ALA A 526 -8.37 -29.63 0.93
N GLY A 527 -8.82 -28.66 1.74
CA GLY A 527 -10.01 -27.87 1.50
C GLY A 527 -10.98 -27.91 2.69
N PRO A 528 -12.09 -27.15 2.63
CA PRO A 528 -13.04 -27.04 3.72
C PRO A 528 -13.60 -28.40 4.15
N PHE A 529 -13.67 -28.64 5.46
CA PHE A 529 -14.18 -29.91 6.01
C PHE A 529 -15.20 -29.66 7.12
N GLN A 530 -16.24 -30.50 7.17
CA GLN A 530 -17.31 -30.41 8.14
C GLN A 530 -16.81 -30.78 9.54
N THR A 531 -17.27 -30.04 10.55
CA THR A 531 -17.02 -30.34 11.96
C THR A 531 -18.29 -30.14 12.78
N ASP A 532 -18.42 -30.90 13.86
CA ASP A 532 -19.53 -30.81 14.81
C ASP A 532 -18.97 -30.62 16.23
N GLY A 533 -19.77 -30.01 17.11
CA GLY A 533 -19.38 -29.77 18.50
C GLY A 533 -18.15 -28.88 18.66
N LYS A 534 -17.56 -28.92 19.86
CA LYS A 534 -16.38 -28.14 20.25
C LYS A 534 -15.11 -28.69 19.63
N LEU A 535 -14.20 -27.80 19.23
CA LEU A 535 -12.89 -28.18 18.71
C LEU A 535 -11.84 -27.13 19.01
N ASP A 536 -10.59 -27.60 19.13
CA ASP A 536 -9.40 -26.78 19.29
C ASP A 536 -8.51 -27.01 18.06
N VAL A 537 -8.55 -26.05 17.13
CA VAL A 537 -7.85 -26.15 15.86
C VAL A 537 -6.52 -25.43 15.98
N LYS A 538 -5.44 -26.17 15.77
CA LYS A 538 -4.11 -25.57 15.58
C LYS A 538 -3.62 -25.81 14.17
N ALA A 539 -2.98 -24.82 13.57
CA ALA A 539 -2.45 -24.92 12.21
C ALA A 539 -1.10 -24.22 12.01
N ILE A 540 -0.33 -24.74 11.06
CA ILE A 540 0.86 -24.13 10.49
C ILE A 540 0.80 -24.19 8.96
N ALA A 541 1.37 -23.20 8.29
CA ALA A 541 1.68 -23.24 6.87
C ALA A 541 3.15 -23.68 6.68
N GLY A 542 3.43 -24.56 5.74
CA GLY A 542 4.77 -25.10 5.51
C GLY A 542 5.16 -25.07 4.03
N ASP A 543 6.44 -24.79 3.80
CA ASP A 543 7.08 -24.94 2.50
C ASP A 543 7.66 -26.37 2.40
N ALA A 544 7.04 -27.20 1.55
CA ALA A 544 7.44 -28.58 1.37
C ALA A 544 8.85 -28.76 0.78
N THR A 545 9.40 -27.72 0.13
CA THR A 545 10.73 -27.75 -0.50
C THR A 545 11.82 -27.45 0.51
N THR A 546 11.62 -26.45 1.36
CA THR A 546 12.64 -26.02 2.35
C THR A 546 12.46 -26.67 3.72
N GLY A 547 11.28 -27.24 4.00
CA GLY A 547 10.93 -27.80 5.31
C GLY A 547 10.65 -26.73 6.39
N LYS A 548 10.63 -25.44 6.02
CA LYS A 548 10.29 -24.35 6.93
C LYS A 548 8.78 -24.32 7.18
N SER A 549 8.38 -23.80 8.33
CA SER A 549 6.98 -23.56 8.69
C SER A 549 6.76 -22.17 9.28
N SER A 550 5.52 -21.71 9.19
CA SER A 550 5.04 -20.53 9.90
C SER A 550 5.02 -20.75 11.42
N PRO A 551 4.84 -19.68 12.21
CA PRO A 551 4.33 -19.81 13.57
C PRO A 551 2.98 -20.56 13.61
N GLU A 552 2.69 -21.18 14.75
CA GLU A 552 1.39 -21.82 15.05
C GLU A 552 0.31 -20.76 15.28
N VAL A 553 -0.90 -21.04 14.79
CA VAL A 553 -2.16 -20.38 15.20
C VAL A 553 -3.05 -21.39 15.93
N GLU A 554 -3.85 -20.90 16.87
CA GLU A 554 -4.82 -21.68 17.64
C GLU A 554 -6.18 -20.96 17.62
N GLU A 555 -7.24 -21.67 17.23
CA GLU A 555 -8.63 -21.19 17.28
C GLU A 555 -9.55 -22.17 17.98
N LYS A 556 -10.40 -21.66 18.88
CA LYS A 556 -11.30 -22.47 19.72
C LYS A 556 -12.75 -22.23 19.37
N PHE A 557 -13.35 -23.23 18.74
CA PHE A 557 -14.74 -23.18 18.32
C PHE A 557 -15.62 -23.95 19.31
N ASP A 558 -16.78 -23.38 19.62
CA ASP A 558 -17.82 -24.04 20.40
C ASP A 558 -18.81 -24.75 19.46
N LEU A 559 -20.11 -24.47 19.53
CA LEU A 559 -21.10 -25.07 18.63
C LEU A 559 -21.00 -24.52 17.19
N PRO A 560 -21.26 -25.34 16.16
CA PRO A 560 -21.53 -24.81 14.82
C PRO A 560 -22.86 -24.04 14.81
N ARG A 561 -22.97 -23.06 13.92
CA ARG A 561 -24.14 -22.18 13.80
C ARG A 561 -25.13 -22.66 12.72
N THR A 562 -25.08 -23.94 12.37
CA THR A 562 -25.79 -24.52 11.22
C THR A 562 -27.30 -24.34 11.31
N ASP A 563 -27.85 -24.48 12.53
CA ASP A 563 -29.28 -24.37 12.79
C ASP A 563 -29.70 -22.97 13.26
N TRP A 564 -28.76 -22.02 13.35
CA TRP A 564 -29.01 -20.72 13.98
C TRP A 564 -29.72 -19.77 13.03
N LYS A 565 -30.69 -19.02 13.55
CA LYS A 565 -31.49 -18.06 12.77
C LYS A 565 -31.66 -16.74 13.52
N ILE A 566 -31.39 -15.64 12.83
CA ILE A 566 -31.68 -14.30 13.32
C ILE A 566 -33.19 -14.06 13.17
N LEU A 567 -33.85 -13.62 14.25
CA LEU A 567 -35.29 -13.38 14.29
C LEU A 567 -35.59 -11.88 14.23
N GLY A 568 -36.63 -11.51 13.47
CA GLY A 568 -37.16 -10.14 13.43
C GLY A 568 -36.32 -9.13 12.62
N ILE A 569 -35.32 -9.60 11.87
CA ILE A 569 -34.54 -8.80 10.92
C ILE A 569 -34.75 -9.39 9.52
N SER A 570 -35.24 -8.57 8.59
CA SER A 570 -35.51 -8.96 7.20
C SER A 570 -34.36 -8.66 6.23
N ASP A 571 -33.30 -8.01 6.71
CA ASP A 571 -32.10 -7.74 5.92
C ASP A 571 -31.25 -9.02 5.80
N GLU A 572 -31.13 -9.55 4.59
CA GLU A 572 -30.34 -10.75 4.32
C GLU A 572 -28.86 -10.56 4.68
N LYS A 573 -28.35 -9.33 4.69
CA LYS A 573 -26.97 -9.03 5.10
C LYS A 573 -26.72 -9.26 6.58
N ALA A 574 -27.77 -9.40 7.40
CA ALA A 574 -27.64 -9.71 8.81
C ALA A 574 -26.95 -11.07 9.04
N ASN A 575 -26.90 -11.94 8.02
CA ASN A 575 -26.17 -13.20 8.12
C ASN A 575 -24.68 -13.04 8.41
N ALA A 576 -24.08 -11.86 8.15
CA ALA A 576 -22.71 -11.54 8.55
C ALA A 576 -22.46 -11.82 10.04
N ILE A 577 -23.47 -11.62 10.90
CA ILE A 577 -23.38 -11.86 12.35
C ILE A 577 -23.01 -13.32 12.71
N LEU A 578 -23.32 -14.26 11.81
CA LEU A 578 -23.23 -15.71 12.04
C LEU A 578 -22.34 -16.43 11.01
N ASP A 579 -21.77 -15.73 10.04
CA ASP A 579 -21.08 -16.35 8.92
C ASP A 579 -19.68 -16.87 9.27
N GLY A 580 -19.07 -16.36 10.34
CA GLY A 580 -17.75 -16.76 10.81
C GLY A 580 -16.59 -16.05 10.12
N ASP A 581 -16.89 -15.10 9.24
CA ASP A 581 -15.92 -14.22 8.65
C ASP A 581 -15.84 -12.91 9.44
N PRO A 582 -14.79 -12.70 10.26
CA PRO A 582 -14.66 -11.48 11.05
C PRO A 582 -14.51 -10.22 10.20
N SER A 583 -14.35 -10.32 8.87
CA SER A 583 -14.27 -9.19 7.95
C SER A 583 -15.63 -8.73 7.42
N THR A 584 -16.70 -9.51 7.61
CA THR A 584 -18.07 -9.10 7.27
C THR A 584 -18.70 -8.45 8.49
N VAL A 585 -19.48 -7.39 8.25
CA VAL A 585 -20.11 -6.62 9.33
C VAL A 585 -21.53 -6.26 8.92
N TRP A 586 -22.47 -6.49 9.83
CA TRP A 586 -23.81 -5.97 9.70
C TRP A 586 -24.04 -4.79 10.64
N HIS A 587 -24.62 -3.72 10.10
CA HIS A 587 -25.09 -2.59 10.87
C HIS A 587 -26.61 -2.53 10.80
N GLN A 588 -27.21 -2.29 11.95
CA GLN A 588 -28.64 -2.06 12.05
C GLN A 588 -29.06 -0.77 11.34
N ASP A 589 -30.28 -0.77 10.82
CA ASP A 589 -30.95 0.42 10.29
C ASP A 589 -30.97 1.57 11.30
N LYS A 590 -30.54 2.75 10.86
CA LYS A 590 -30.45 3.98 11.64
C LYS A 590 -31.80 4.48 12.15
N GLU A 591 -32.91 4.01 11.58
CA GLU A 591 -34.25 4.39 12.04
C GLU A 591 -34.65 3.73 13.38
N LYS A 592 -33.99 2.63 13.76
CA LYS A 592 -34.26 1.93 15.03
C LYS A 592 -33.48 2.58 16.17
N LYS A 593 -34.21 3.06 17.19
CA LYS A 593 -33.62 3.70 18.37
C LYS A 593 -33.15 2.70 19.41
N MET A 594 -32.03 2.99 20.07
CA MET A 594 -31.57 2.22 21.23
C MET A 594 -32.55 2.36 22.41
N PRO A 595 -32.79 1.30 23.20
CA PRO A 595 -32.15 0.00 23.12
C PRO A 595 -32.71 -0.89 21.99
N VAL A 596 -31.83 -1.67 21.38
CA VAL A 596 -32.14 -2.54 20.23
C VAL A 596 -31.78 -3.99 20.54
N ASP A 597 -32.65 -4.90 20.09
CA ASP A 597 -32.52 -6.33 20.33
C ASP A 597 -32.02 -7.05 19.07
N LEU A 598 -30.94 -7.82 19.22
CA LEU A 598 -30.57 -8.91 18.32
C LEU A 598 -31.04 -10.22 18.94
N VAL A 599 -31.97 -10.92 18.28
CA VAL A 599 -32.52 -12.20 18.75
C VAL A 599 -32.08 -13.32 17.81
N ILE A 600 -31.54 -14.41 18.38
CA ILE A 600 -31.09 -15.59 17.63
C ILE A 600 -31.76 -16.85 18.20
N ASP A 601 -32.40 -17.64 17.34
CA ASP A 601 -32.81 -19.02 17.61
C ASP A 601 -31.60 -19.93 17.36
N LEU A 602 -31.18 -20.71 18.35
CA LEU A 602 -30.08 -21.67 18.24
C LEU A 602 -30.51 -22.99 17.55
N GLY A 603 -31.80 -23.14 17.24
CA GLY A 603 -32.39 -24.31 16.59
C GLY A 603 -32.80 -25.42 17.57
N LYS A 604 -32.06 -25.58 18.68
CA LYS A 604 -32.35 -26.51 19.77
C LYS A 604 -31.97 -25.94 21.13
N GLU A 605 -32.41 -26.59 22.20
CA GLU A 605 -32.05 -26.19 23.56
C GLU A 605 -30.61 -26.61 23.87
N GLU A 606 -29.80 -25.65 24.33
CA GLU A 606 -28.38 -25.78 24.64
C GLU A 606 -28.09 -25.34 26.08
N SER A 607 -27.02 -25.86 26.68
CA SER A 607 -26.53 -25.44 28.00
C SER A 607 -25.50 -24.32 27.84
N LEU A 608 -25.95 -23.07 27.95
CA LEU A 608 -25.13 -21.88 27.74
C LEU A 608 -24.44 -21.45 29.03
N ALA A 609 -23.17 -21.09 28.96
CA ALA A 609 -22.34 -20.58 30.04
C ALA A 609 -21.68 -19.22 29.71
N GLY A 610 -21.94 -18.67 28.53
CA GLY A 610 -21.43 -17.37 28.13
C GLY A 610 -21.78 -17.02 26.70
N PHE A 611 -21.27 -15.87 26.24
CA PHE A 611 -21.39 -15.41 24.86
C PHE A 611 -20.17 -14.61 24.44
N ARG A 612 -20.03 -14.43 23.12
CA ARG A 612 -18.99 -13.63 22.49
C ARG A 612 -19.60 -12.55 21.60
N TYR A 613 -18.96 -11.39 21.55
CA TYR A 613 -19.32 -10.29 20.65
C TYR A 613 -18.05 -9.75 19.98
N LEU A 614 -18.02 -9.76 18.65
CA LEU A 614 -17.02 -9.06 17.85
C LEU A 614 -17.67 -7.80 17.24
N PRO A 615 -17.19 -6.59 17.58
CA PRO A 615 -17.64 -5.37 16.92
C PRO A 615 -17.09 -5.26 15.50
N ASP A 616 -17.53 -4.25 14.75
CA ASP A 616 -16.90 -3.89 13.48
C ASP A 616 -15.39 -3.64 13.67
N PRO A 617 -14.50 -4.45 13.04
CA PRO A 617 -13.06 -4.29 13.18
C PRO A 617 -12.50 -3.13 12.35
N GLY A 618 -13.32 -2.51 11.51
CA GLY A 618 -13.00 -1.35 10.69
C GLY A 618 -12.44 -0.19 11.50
N LEU A 619 -11.62 0.63 10.84
CA LEU A 619 -10.91 1.76 11.43
C LEU A 619 -11.82 2.75 12.16
N TRP A 620 -13.04 2.91 11.64
CA TRP A 620 -14.10 3.77 12.17
C TRP A 620 -15.41 3.00 12.32
N GLY A 621 -15.32 1.71 12.67
CA GLY A 621 -16.49 0.83 12.76
C GLY A 621 -17.60 1.48 13.60
N PRO A 622 -18.74 1.86 12.99
CA PRO A 622 -19.79 2.56 13.72
C PRO A 622 -20.59 1.59 14.59
N GLY A 623 -21.33 2.13 15.56
CA GLY A 623 -22.27 1.34 16.35
C GLY A 623 -21.64 0.24 17.24
N ILE A 624 -20.37 0.38 17.62
CA ILE A 624 -19.72 -0.54 18.58
C ILE A 624 -20.48 -0.47 19.91
N ILE A 625 -21.04 -1.60 20.36
CA ILE A 625 -21.83 -1.68 21.59
C ILE A 625 -20.91 -1.46 22.79
N THR A 626 -21.27 -0.56 23.70
CA THR A 626 -20.56 -0.37 24.97
C THR A 626 -21.31 -1.01 26.13
N ASN A 627 -22.62 -0.78 26.25
CA ASN A 627 -23.45 -1.32 27.34
C ASN A 627 -24.48 -2.29 26.77
N TYR A 628 -24.67 -3.41 27.46
CA TYR A 628 -25.55 -4.47 26.99
C TYR A 628 -26.33 -5.15 28.12
N GLN A 629 -27.39 -5.84 27.72
CA GLN A 629 -28.07 -6.87 28.50
C GLN A 629 -28.16 -8.14 27.64
N PHE A 630 -27.89 -9.30 28.25
CA PHE A 630 -27.98 -10.59 27.57
C PHE A 630 -29.06 -11.43 28.22
N TYR A 631 -30.04 -11.84 27.40
CA TYR A 631 -31.17 -12.64 27.82
C TYR A 631 -31.18 -13.99 27.12
N VAL A 632 -31.80 -14.96 27.77
CA VAL A 632 -32.05 -16.28 27.20
C VAL A 632 -33.51 -16.67 27.37
N SER A 633 -34.01 -17.54 26.49
CA SER A 633 -35.39 -18.04 26.53
C SER A 633 -35.49 -19.46 25.97
N ALA A 634 -36.49 -20.22 26.40
CA ALA A 634 -36.85 -21.51 25.83
C ALA A 634 -37.88 -21.39 24.69
N ASP A 635 -38.67 -20.29 24.64
CA ASP A 635 -39.86 -20.19 23.79
C ASP A 635 -40.15 -18.81 23.19
N THR A 636 -39.25 -17.83 23.38
CA THR A 636 -39.38 -16.40 23.00
C THR A 636 -40.44 -15.58 23.74
N LYS A 637 -41.22 -16.21 24.64
CA LYS A 637 -42.24 -15.53 25.45
C LYS A 637 -41.67 -15.09 26.78
N GLU A 638 -41.02 -16.01 27.49
CA GLU A 638 -40.39 -15.75 28.78
C GLU A 638 -38.89 -15.53 28.61
N TRP A 639 -38.41 -14.33 28.95
CA TRP A 639 -37.01 -13.95 28.82
C TRP A 639 -36.33 -13.82 30.19
N LYS A 640 -35.30 -14.62 30.41
CA LYS A 640 -34.46 -14.54 31.61
C LYS A 640 -33.22 -13.71 31.33
N LEU A 641 -33.02 -12.62 32.08
CA LEU A 641 -31.75 -11.88 32.07
C LEU A 641 -30.67 -12.73 32.76
N VAL A 642 -29.57 -13.01 32.07
CA VAL A 642 -28.47 -13.85 32.61
C VAL A 642 -27.17 -13.09 32.80
N ASP A 643 -26.98 -12.00 32.04
CA ASP A 643 -25.84 -11.11 32.19
C ASP A 643 -26.19 -9.68 31.77
N LYS A 644 -25.51 -8.70 32.35
CA LYS A 644 -25.59 -7.29 31.94
C LYS A 644 -24.28 -6.59 32.29
N GLY A 645 -23.89 -5.62 31.49
CA GLY A 645 -22.69 -4.87 31.82
C GLY A 645 -22.21 -3.96 30.72
N GLU A 646 -20.89 -3.81 30.69
CA GLU A 646 -20.16 -3.01 29.74
C GLU A 646 -19.06 -3.84 29.07
N PHE A 647 -18.85 -3.60 27.78
CA PHE A 647 -17.62 -3.97 27.09
C PHE A 647 -16.58 -2.87 27.32
N SER A 648 -15.93 -2.92 28.47
CA SER A 648 -14.98 -1.88 28.88
C SER A 648 -13.83 -1.75 27.90
N ASN A 649 -13.46 -0.51 27.58
CA ASN A 649 -12.39 -0.15 26.64
C ASN A 649 -12.60 -0.65 25.19
N ILE A 650 -13.79 -1.14 24.82
CA ILE A 650 -14.03 -1.71 23.48
C ILE A 650 -13.82 -0.70 22.34
N LYS A 651 -14.05 0.60 22.59
CA LYS A 651 -13.76 1.67 21.62
C LYS A 651 -12.30 1.66 21.18
N ASN A 652 -11.39 1.46 22.14
CA ASN A 652 -9.95 1.51 21.92
C ASN A 652 -9.36 0.10 21.68
N ASN A 653 -10.13 -0.95 21.92
CA ASN A 653 -9.72 -2.33 21.74
C ASN A 653 -10.89 -3.16 21.19
N PRO A 654 -11.28 -2.98 19.92
CA PRO A 654 -12.43 -3.64 19.30
C PRO A 654 -12.14 -5.10 18.95
N LEU A 655 -11.58 -5.85 19.90
CA LEU A 655 -11.39 -7.30 19.81
C LEU A 655 -12.62 -8.02 20.34
N ILE A 656 -12.68 -9.33 20.09
CA ILE A 656 -13.73 -10.20 20.58
C ILE A 656 -13.88 -10.06 22.10
N GLN A 657 -15.11 -9.81 22.54
CA GLN A 657 -15.46 -9.68 23.95
C GLN A 657 -16.11 -10.97 24.43
N ILE A 658 -15.59 -11.52 25.52
CA ILE A 658 -16.04 -12.79 26.11
C ILE A 658 -16.72 -12.49 27.44
N LYS A 659 -17.96 -12.96 27.60
CA LYS A 659 -18.74 -12.79 28.84
C LYS A 659 -19.26 -14.14 29.31
N ASN A 660 -18.97 -14.49 30.55
CA ASN A 660 -19.36 -15.77 31.15
C ASN A 660 -20.45 -15.56 32.20
N PHE A 661 -21.36 -16.51 32.33
CA PHE A 661 -22.42 -16.55 33.32
C PHE A 661 -22.68 -17.98 33.79
N ALA A 662 -23.45 -18.14 34.88
CA ALA A 662 -23.80 -19.46 35.39
C ALA A 662 -24.61 -20.26 34.34
N ALA A 663 -24.27 -21.54 34.18
CA ALA A 663 -24.85 -22.39 33.14
C ALA A 663 -26.39 -22.38 33.17
N VAL A 664 -27.01 -22.22 32.00
CA VAL A 664 -28.47 -22.11 31.84
C VAL A 664 -28.91 -22.77 30.54
N LYS A 665 -30.00 -23.52 30.59
CA LYS A 665 -30.60 -24.09 29.38
C LYS A 665 -31.43 -23.06 28.63
N ALA A 666 -31.21 -22.95 27.34
CA ALA A 666 -31.97 -22.06 26.48
C ALA A 666 -31.90 -22.47 25.02
N ARG A 667 -32.93 -22.09 24.25
CA ARG A 667 -32.94 -22.23 22.78
C ARG A 667 -32.76 -20.89 22.08
N TYR A 668 -33.20 -19.80 22.69
CA TYR A 668 -33.12 -18.46 22.11
C TYR A 668 -32.22 -17.58 22.96
N ILE A 669 -31.42 -16.77 22.30
CA ILE A 669 -30.60 -15.73 22.92
C ILE A 669 -31.04 -14.35 22.43
N LYS A 670 -30.82 -13.33 23.27
CA LYS A 670 -31.07 -11.95 22.92
C LYS A 670 -29.99 -11.05 23.50
N LEU A 671 -29.20 -10.45 22.60
CA LEU A 671 -28.26 -9.38 22.94
C LEU A 671 -28.97 -8.05 22.74
N ARG A 672 -29.24 -7.35 23.85
CA ARG A 672 -29.80 -6.00 23.86
C ARG A 672 -28.69 -4.99 23.97
N ALA A 673 -28.46 -4.21 22.92
CA ALA A 673 -27.55 -3.08 22.96
C ALA A 673 -28.25 -1.88 23.62
N LEU A 674 -27.62 -1.31 24.66
CA LEU A 674 -28.15 -0.17 25.42
C LEU A 674 -27.50 1.15 25.03
N LYS A 675 -26.20 1.12 24.71
CA LYS A 675 -25.38 2.27 24.31
C LYS A 675 -24.28 1.83 23.36
N ASN A 676 -23.78 2.78 22.57
CA ASN A 676 -22.62 2.60 21.70
C ASN A 676 -21.52 3.63 21.97
N THR A 677 -20.39 3.50 21.27
CA THR A 677 -19.21 4.37 21.39
C THR A 677 -19.42 5.79 20.85
N GLU A 678 -20.47 6.01 20.07
CA GLU A 678 -20.76 7.27 19.36
C GLU A 678 -21.85 8.12 20.06
N GLY A 679 -22.57 7.56 21.04
CA GLY A 679 -23.70 8.21 21.69
C GLY A 679 -24.92 8.41 20.80
N ASN A 680 -25.02 7.64 19.70
CA ASN A 680 -26.13 7.67 18.74
C ASN A 680 -26.89 6.32 18.74
N ASP A 681 -27.76 6.09 17.76
CA ASP A 681 -28.60 4.87 17.66
C ASP A 681 -27.98 3.72 16.83
N ASN A 682 -26.77 3.89 16.27
CA ASN A 682 -26.13 2.86 15.44
C ASN A 682 -25.80 1.60 16.26
N THR A 683 -25.94 0.42 15.65
CA THR A 683 -25.42 -0.82 16.25
C THR A 683 -24.79 -1.70 15.18
N GLY A 684 -23.54 -2.12 15.41
CA GLY A 684 -22.73 -2.92 14.50
C GLY A 684 -22.30 -4.26 15.11
N TYR A 685 -22.27 -5.29 14.27
CA TYR A 685 -21.94 -6.66 14.64
C TYR A 685 -21.10 -7.28 13.52
N ALA A 686 -19.86 -7.66 13.84
CA ALA A 686 -19.11 -8.57 12.98
C ALA A 686 -19.52 -10.01 13.31
N GLU A 687 -19.45 -10.40 14.59
CA GLU A 687 -19.80 -11.76 15.02
C GLU A 687 -20.53 -11.77 16.37
N VAL A 688 -21.48 -12.69 16.52
CA VAL A 688 -22.06 -13.08 17.82
C VAL A 688 -22.05 -14.60 17.94
N ASP A 689 -21.54 -15.09 19.07
CA ASP A 689 -21.39 -16.52 19.34
C ASP A 689 -21.75 -16.85 20.81
N VAL A 690 -21.94 -18.13 21.13
CA VAL A 690 -22.24 -18.61 22.48
C VAL A 690 -21.11 -19.49 23.01
N ILE A 691 -21.04 -19.59 24.33
CA ILE A 691 -20.14 -20.49 25.04
C ILE A 691 -21.01 -21.49 25.75
N THR A 692 -20.79 -22.79 25.54
CA THR A 692 -21.55 -23.84 26.22
C THR A 692 -20.78 -24.39 27.41
N SER A 693 -21.48 -24.84 28.45
CA SER A 693 -20.83 -25.58 29.55
C SER A 693 -20.23 -26.88 28.99
N GLN A 694 -19.16 -27.40 29.61
CA GLN A 694 -18.77 -28.78 29.32
C GLN A 694 -19.94 -29.72 29.69
N PRO A 695 -20.20 -30.78 28.91
CA PRO A 695 -21.23 -31.76 29.23
C PRO A 695 -20.98 -32.46 30.58
#